data_AF-A0A0M6WLA2-F1
#
_entry.id   AF-A0A0M6WLA2-F1
#
_cell.length_a   1.000
_cell.length_b   1.000
_cell.length_c   1.000
_cell.angle_alpha   90.00
_cell.angle_beta   90.00
_cell.angle_gamma   90.00
#
_symmetry.space_group_name_H-M   'P 1'
#
loop_
_entity.id
_entity.type
_entity.pdbx_description
1 polymer ?
#
loop_
_entity_poly.entity_id
_entity_poly.type
_entity_poly.pdbx_seq_one_letter_code
_entity_poly.pdbx_strand_id
1 'polypeptide(L)'
;MGKIFKNMLPYWKWILVIVAFLVMQAFCDLSLPQYTSDIIDVGIMSSGVEHILPEEMTQEDFVSAQLFMTSREKKTFAACYKEPKKDGNYVRNCEEDTLDDMDESLLEPIVMVYQMSQMKESDIDEKALTGKMGTDGTQVDMKQLMQALAAGQVPDQQILEMRKQVSGQIDAIGSSTLKSMGVTYAISCDKNAGVDVDAIQKHYLWTTGAKMLGFALLMVMAAVVVGYCASRVGASIGRDLRDKTFRNVVQYSNAEMDHFSTASLITRSTNDVQQIQMVTAVFLRMILYAPIIGIGGVIKVAQTHAGMEWAIALAVLVILGFVMLLTSLAMPKFKIMQNLVDRLNLVSREILTGLNVIRAFGREKREEERFDEANRNLTKTQLFTNRVMTFMMPGMMMIMYCITLLIVWVAAKRIDGGYMQVGSMTAFITYTMMIVMAFLMLTMMSIMMPRAGVAAERIDEVVGTKSTITDPKEPVAMEQCEGVIAFHHVNFRYPGATEDVLSDIDFVAEPGKTTAIIGSTGCGKSTLVNLLPRFYDVTGGEITLDGTDIRKYTLQDLREHIGFVPQKGVLFSGTIASNLRFGAEDASDEQIREAAEIAQATEFIDSKQDGYESAIAQGGSNVSGGQKQRLAIARAIAKNPKIYVFDDSFSALDMKTDAALRRALETKTEHTTVIIVAQRISTILHADQILVLDDGKIVGKGTHEELLHNCEVYEQIARSQLSAKELGLSEEVK
;
A
#
# COMPACT_ATOMS: atom_id res chain seq x y z
N MET A 1 -1.19 13.04 -1.84
CA MET A 1 -0.10 12.75 -0.87
C MET A 1 -0.44 13.15 0.56
N GLY A 2 -0.79 14.41 0.84
CA GLY A 2 -1.11 14.86 2.21
C GLY A 2 -2.16 14.02 2.95
N LYS A 3 -3.16 13.49 2.23
CA LYS A 3 -4.21 12.64 2.82
C LYS A 3 -3.69 11.31 3.38
N ILE A 4 -2.70 10.68 2.74
CA ILE A 4 -2.09 9.43 3.24
C ILE A 4 -1.37 9.72 4.56
N PHE A 5 -0.54 10.77 4.61
CA PHE A 5 0.18 11.15 5.82
C PHE A 5 -0.74 11.59 6.96
N LYS A 6 -1.87 12.24 6.65
CA LYS A 6 -2.87 12.60 7.67
C LYS A 6 -3.39 11.37 8.42
N ASN A 7 -3.58 10.24 7.73
CA ASN A 7 -4.01 8.99 8.34
C ASN A 7 -2.92 8.31 9.18
N MET A 8 -1.65 8.69 8.99
CA MET A 8 -0.51 8.18 9.76
C MET A 8 -0.27 8.96 11.05
N LEU A 9 -0.73 10.21 11.15
CA LEU A 9 -0.53 11.09 12.32
C LEU A 9 -0.93 10.44 13.67
N PRO A 10 -2.05 9.71 13.80
CA PRO A 10 -2.41 9.06 15.06
C PRO A 10 -1.38 8.02 15.54
N TYR A 11 -0.55 7.52 14.63
CA TYR A 11 0.42 6.45 14.86
C TYR A 11 1.88 6.97 14.98
N TRP A 12 2.09 8.27 15.18
CA TRP A 12 3.41 8.91 15.19
C TRP A 12 4.44 8.24 16.14
N LYS A 13 3.99 7.73 17.30
CA LYS A 13 4.88 7.02 18.25
C LYS A 13 5.51 5.78 17.64
N TRP A 14 4.72 4.99 16.92
CA TRP A 14 5.21 3.81 16.20
C TRP A 14 6.14 4.19 15.06
N ILE A 15 5.86 5.29 14.37
CA ILE A 15 6.71 5.79 13.29
C ILE A 15 8.08 6.21 13.83
N LEU A 16 8.15 6.86 14.99
CA LEU A 16 9.43 7.20 15.62
C LEU A 16 10.24 5.96 16.00
N VAL A 17 9.59 4.93 16.56
CA VAL A 17 10.24 3.63 16.85
C VAL A 17 10.78 3.02 15.56
N ILE A 18 9.99 3.00 14.49
CA ILE A 18 10.42 2.48 13.19
C ILE A 18 11.65 3.24 12.69
N VAL A 19 11.64 4.57 12.69
CA VAL A 19 12.76 5.38 12.23
C VAL A 19 14.02 5.13 13.07
N ALA A 20 13.90 5.04 14.39
CA ALA A 20 15.04 4.75 15.26
C ALA A 20 15.68 3.38 14.95
N PHE A 21 14.86 2.33 14.78
CA PHE A 21 15.36 1.01 14.42
C PHE A 21 15.88 0.94 12.98
N LEU A 22 15.32 1.71 12.05
CA LEU A 22 15.86 1.82 10.68
C LEU A 22 17.24 2.48 10.66
N VAL A 23 17.46 3.52 11.48
CA VAL A 23 18.78 4.15 11.63
C VAL A 23 19.77 3.17 12.25
N MET A 24 19.36 2.44 13.29
CA MET A 24 20.18 1.39 13.89
C MET A 24 20.52 0.29 12.88
N GLN A 25 19.53 -0.16 12.10
CA GLN A 25 19.70 -1.16 11.04
C GLN A 25 20.71 -0.66 10.00
N ALA A 26 20.53 0.57 9.49
CA ALA A 26 21.41 1.17 8.50
C ALA A 26 22.83 1.35 9.03
N PHE A 27 22.99 1.73 10.31
CA PHE A 27 24.28 1.83 10.96
C PHE A 27 25.00 0.48 11.01
N CYS A 28 24.29 -0.59 11.38
CA CYS A 28 24.85 -1.95 11.37
C CYS A 28 25.27 -2.36 9.96
N ASP A 29 24.40 -2.12 8.98
CA ASP A 29 24.61 -2.47 7.57
C ASP A 29 25.82 -1.73 6.98
N LEU A 30 25.95 -0.43 7.27
CA LEU A 30 27.08 0.41 6.85
C LEU A 30 28.37 0.15 7.61
N SER A 31 28.34 -0.63 8.70
CA SER A 31 29.56 -0.99 9.43
C SER A 31 30.21 -2.27 8.87
N LEU A 32 29.41 -3.17 8.29
CA LEU A 32 29.90 -4.46 7.77
C LEU A 32 30.96 -4.33 6.66
N PRO A 33 30.84 -3.40 5.67
CA PRO A 33 31.86 -3.24 4.65
C PRO A 33 33.19 -2.76 5.24
N GLN A 34 33.17 -1.93 6.29
CA GLN A 34 34.39 -1.50 6.98
C GLN A 34 35.08 -2.69 7.63
N TYR A 35 34.38 -3.50 8.43
CA TYR A 35 34.98 -4.70 9.02
C TYR A 35 35.47 -5.70 7.97
N THR A 36 34.82 -5.76 6.81
CA THR A 36 35.29 -6.58 5.68
C THR A 36 36.62 -6.03 5.14
N SER A 37 36.75 -4.71 5.03
CA SER A 37 38.02 -4.03 4.71
C SER A 37 39.09 -4.40 5.72
N ASP A 38 38.79 -4.28 7.02
CA ASP A 38 39.75 -4.49 8.09
C ASP A 38 40.19 -5.96 8.18
N ILE A 39 39.30 -6.92 7.89
CA ILE A 39 39.66 -8.35 7.76
C ILE A 39 40.69 -8.55 6.64
N ILE A 40 40.54 -7.87 5.50
CA ILE A 40 41.44 -8.02 4.37
C ILE A 40 42.76 -7.29 4.65
N ASP A 41 42.69 -6.01 5.00
CA ASP A 41 43.84 -5.12 5.11
C ASP A 41 44.67 -5.40 6.38
N VAL A 42 44.02 -5.52 7.54
CA VAL A 42 44.71 -5.81 8.81
C VAL A 42 44.84 -7.31 9.02
N GLY A 43 43.74 -8.05 8.90
CA GLY A 43 43.71 -9.47 9.23
C GLY A 43 44.54 -10.33 8.30
N ILE A 44 44.34 -10.22 6.98
CA ILE A 44 45.00 -11.09 6.01
C ILE A 44 46.34 -10.50 5.56
N MET A 45 46.35 -9.24 5.10
CA MET A 45 47.53 -8.60 4.53
C MET A 45 48.60 -8.25 5.58
N SER A 46 48.19 -7.81 6.77
CA SER A 46 49.10 -7.45 7.88
C SER A 46 49.14 -8.47 9.03
N SER A 47 48.67 -9.71 8.81
CA SER A 47 48.69 -10.77 9.82
C SER A 47 48.08 -10.40 11.20
N GLY A 48 47.09 -9.50 11.23
CA GLY A 48 46.43 -9.03 12.45
C GLY A 48 47.18 -7.93 13.21
N VAL A 49 48.29 -7.41 12.68
CA VAL A 49 49.08 -6.33 13.28
C VAL A 49 48.58 -4.98 12.76
N GLU A 50 48.12 -4.10 13.66
CA GLU A 50 47.52 -2.81 13.32
C GLU A 50 48.53 -1.64 13.29
N HIS A 51 49.59 -1.74 14.09
CA HIS A 51 50.54 -0.65 14.35
C HIS A 51 51.94 -0.97 13.83
N ILE A 52 52.74 0.07 13.58
CA ILE A 52 54.12 -0.08 13.10
C ILE A 52 55.12 -0.44 14.21
N LEU A 53 54.66 -0.41 15.48
CA LEU A 53 55.43 -0.82 16.64
C LEU A 53 55.12 -2.28 16.99
N PRO A 54 56.10 -3.21 16.92
CA PRO A 54 55.92 -4.63 17.26
C PRO A 54 55.56 -4.87 18.73
N GLU A 55 54.95 -6.02 19.03
CA GLU A 55 54.65 -6.43 20.40
C GLU A 55 55.90 -6.79 21.18
N GLU A 56 56.83 -7.52 20.56
CA GLU A 56 58.14 -7.83 21.11
C GLU A 56 59.27 -7.59 20.09
N MET A 57 60.43 -7.16 20.59
CA MET A 57 61.62 -6.93 19.77
C MET A 57 62.85 -7.56 20.42
N THR A 58 63.73 -8.11 19.58
CA THR A 58 65.08 -8.47 20.03
C THR A 58 65.89 -7.23 20.39
N GLN A 59 66.97 -7.38 21.16
CA GLN A 59 67.86 -6.26 21.47
C GLN A 59 68.49 -5.64 20.21
N GLU A 60 68.77 -6.46 19.19
CA GLU A 60 69.32 -6.01 17.91
C GLU A 60 68.29 -5.20 17.11
N ASP A 61 67.03 -5.67 17.06
CA ASP A 61 65.93 -4.96 16.39
C ASP A 61 65.61 -3.64 17.10
N PHE A 62 65.64 -3.61 18.45
CA PHE A 62 65.40 -2.40 19.24
C PHE A 62 66.43 -1.30 18.96
N VAL A 63 67.71 -1.66 18.83
CA VAL A 63 68.78 -0.70 18.47
C VAL A 63 68.64 -0.28 17.00
N SER A 64 68.29 -1.22 16.12
CA SER A 64 68.13 -0.97 14.69
C SER A 64 66.97 0.01 14.40
N ALA A 65 65.84 -0.14 15.08
CA ALA A 65 64.68 0.76 14.95
C ALA A 65 65.04 2.23 15.25
N GLN A 66 66.01 2.46 16.14
CA GLN A 66 66.43 3.79 16.57
C GLN A 66 67.41 4.47 15.60
N LEU A 67 67.94 3.78 14.58
CA LEU A 67 69.03 4.29 13.73
C LEU A 67 68.73 5.64 13.09
N PHE A 68 67.51 5.82 12.57
CA PHE A 68 67.09 7.06 11.92
C PHE A 68 66.26 7.96 12.82
N MET A 69 66.11 7.66 14.11
CA MET A 69 65.35 8.46 15.09
C MET A 69 66.18 9.62 15.66
N THR A 70 65.58 10.79 15.85
CA THR A 70 66.17 11.90 16.61
C THR A 70 66.30 11.56 18.09
N SER A 71 67.13 12.29 18.82
CA SER A 71 67.31 12.09 20.27
C SER A 71 66.00 12.23 21.07
N ARG A 72 65.03 13.01 20.57
CA ARG A 72 63.69 13.12 21.17
C ARG A 72 62.83 11.89 20.87
N GLU A 73 62.76 11.46 19.61
CA GLU A 73 61.99 10.28 19.20
C GLU A 73 62.54 9.00 19.84
N LYS A 74 63.87 8.85 19.97
CA LYS A 74 64.50 7.72 20.67
C LYS A 74 64.00 7.58 22.11
N LYS A 75 63.84 8.71 22.83
CA LYS A 75 63.31 8.71 24.20
C LYS A 75 61.85 8.32 24.25
N THR A 76 61.03 8.83 23.33
CA THR A 76 59.60 8.51 23.25
C THR A 76 59.39 7.04 22.86
N PHE A 77 60.12 6.55 21.86
CA PHE A 77 60.13 5.15 21.43
C PHE A 77 60.57 4.23 22.56
N ALA A 78 61.69 4.52 23.23
CA ALA A 78 62.17 3.71 24.35
C ALA A 78 61.20 3.70 25.54
N ALA A 79 60.46 4.78 25.78
CA ALA A 79 59.43 4.83 26.82
C ALA A 79 58.25 3.88 26.54
N CYS A 80 58.02 3.50 25.28
CA CYS A 80 56.98 2.54 24.90
C CYS A 80 57.36 1.07 25.09
N TYR A 81 58.61 0.77 25.47
CA TYR A 81 59.04 -0.60 25.72
C TYR A 81 59.55 -0.76 27.15
N LYS A 82 59.23 -1.89 27.78
CA LYS A 82 59.80 -2.28 29.07
C LYS A 82 61.13 -3.02 28.87
N GLU A 83 62.07 -2.79 29.78
CA GLU A 83 63.36 -3.50 29.86
C GLU A 83 63.18 -5.03 29.85
N PRO A 84 64.18 -5.78 29.37
CA PRO A 84 64.01 -7.17 28.96
C PRO A 84 63.50 -8.09 30.07
N LYS A 85 62.53 -8.95 29.72
CA LYS A 85 62.21 -10.15 30.52
C LYS A 85 63.39 -11.13 30.49
N LYS A 86 63.34 -12.21 31.29
CA LYS A 86 64.41 -13.23 31.44
C LYS A 86 65.01 -13.78 30.13
N ASP A 87 64.34 -13.59 29.00
CA ASP A 87 64.73 -14.07 27.66
C ASP A 87 65.39 -12.99 26.77
N GLY A 88 65.56 -11.74 27.23
CA GLY A 88 66.33 -10.70 26.54
C GLY A 88 65.57 -9.79 25.56
N ASN A 89 64.27 -10.03 25.32
CA ASN A 89 63.43 -9.23 24.40
C ASN A 89 62.76 -8.03 25.11
N TYR A 90 62.62 -6.92 24.37
CA TYR A 90 61.83 -5.75 24.76
C TYR A 90 60.35 -5.99 24.47
N VAL A 91 59.46 -5.66 25.41
CA VAL A 91 58.00 -5.85 25.26
C VAL A 91 57.29 -4.50 25.28
N ARG A 92 56.39 -4.29 24.31
CA ARG A 92 55.59 -3.07 24.17
C ARG A 92 54.67 -2.86 25.37
N ASN A 93 54.63 -1.64 25.87
CA ASN A 93 53.82 -1.23 27.03
C ASN A 93 53.29 0.21 26.85
N CYS A 94 52.65 0.48 25.73
CA CYS A 94 51.96 1.73 25.45
C CYS A 94 50.45 1.49 25.26
N GLU A 95 49.63 2.49 25.60
CA GLU A 95 48.19 2.48 25.36
C GLU A 95 47.89 2.71 23.86
N GLU A 96 46.70 2.33 23.41
CA GLU A 96 46.27 2.38 22.00
C GLU A 96 46.37 3.80 21.41
N ASP A 97 45.89 4.83 22.14
CA ASP A 97 45.98 6.24 21.72
C ASP A 97 47.43 6.69 21.50
N THR A 98 48.37 6.22 22.33
CA THR A 98 49.80 6.49 22.14
C THR A 98 50.40 5.76 20.95
N LEU A 99 49.84 4.62 20.54
CA LEU A 99 50.33 3.88 19.36
C LEU A 99 49.95 4.59 18.07
N ASP A 100 48.76 5.19 18.00
CA ASP A 100 48.34 6.00 16.84
C ASP A 100 49.22 7.24 16.64
N ASP A 101 49.54 7.97 17.72
CA ASP A 101 50.47 9.10 17.67
C ASP A 101 51.89 8.67 17.24
N MET A 102 52.31 7.47 17.65
CA MET A 102 53.60 6.88 17.26
C MET A 102 53.60 6.38 15.81
N ASP A 103 52.48 5.83 15.33
CA ASP A 103 52.27 5.46 13.93
C ASP A 103 52.46 6.69 13.02
N GLU A 104 51.99 7.87 13.40
CA GLU A 104 52.19 9.10 12.60
C GLU A 104 53.64 9.61 12.68
N SER A 105 54.21 9.66 13.89
CA SER A 105 55.51 10.31 14.11
C SER A 105 56.73 9.45 13.78
N LEU A 106 56.61 8.13 13.85
CA LEU A 106 57.73 7.19 13.67
C LEU A 106 57.66 6.40 12.35
N LEU A 107 56.67 6.64 11.50
CA LEU A 107 56.51 5.91 10.23
C LEU A 107 57.71 6.06 9.30
N GLU A 108 58.11 7.29 9.01
CA GLU A 108 59.25 7.57 8.14
C GLU A 108 60.55 6.91 8.64
N PRO A 109 61.00 7.10 9.90
CA PRO A 109 62.23 6.47 10.37
C PRO A 109 62.14 4.94 10.40
N ILE A 110 61.00 4.36 10.77
CA ILE A 110 60.83 2.89 10.79
C ILE A 110 60.89 2.30 9.38
N VAL A 111 60.23 2.94 8.40
CA VAL A 111 60.28 2.47 7.01
C VAL A 111 61.68 2.57 6.42
N MET A 112 62.45 3.60 6.78
CA MET A 112 63.86 3.69 6.37
C MET A 112 64.70 2.53 6.90
N VAL A 113 64.53 2.18 8.19
CA VAL A 113 65.20 1.01 8.79
C VAL A 113 64.81 -0.26 8.05
N TYR A 114 63.52 -0.43 7.75
CA TYR A 114 63.02 -1.60 7.03
C TYR A 114 63.58 -1.71 5.61
N GLN A 115 63.56 -0.62 4.83
CA GLN A 115 64.15 -0.59 3.49
C GLN A 115 65.64 -0.93 3.51
N MET A 116 66.36 -0.44 4.53
CA MET A 116 67.77 -0.73 4.73
C MET A 116 68.01 -2.20 5.10
N SER A 117 67.17 -2.80 5.95
CA SER A 117 67.26 -4.21 6.34
C SER A 117 66.99 -5.19 5.19
N GLN A 118 66.22 -4.75 4.18
CA GLN A 118 65.90 -5.53 2.99
C GLN A 118 66.98 -5.47 1.90
N MET A 119 67.95 -4.53 2.00
CA MET A 119 69.08 -4.50 1.08
C MET A 119 70.03 -5.66 1.38
N LYS A 120 70.22 -6.58 0.43
CA LYS A 120 71.17 -7.69 0.58
C LYS A 120 72.60 -7.17 0.53
N GLU A 121 73.51 -7.81 1.27
CA GLU A 121 74.96 -7.53 1.20
C GLU A 121 75.52 -7.61 -0.25
N SER A 122 74.88 -8.39 -1.13
CA SER A 122 75.24 -8.52 -2.54
C SER A 122 74.81 -7.35 -3.44
N ASP A 123 73.89 -6.48 -2.99
CA ASP A 123 73.49 -5.26 -3.69
C ASP A 123 74.32 -4.04 -3.26
N ILE A 124 75.19 -4.22 -2.25
CA ILE A 124 76.26 -3.29 -1.89
C ILE A 124 77.43 -3.47 -2.88
N ASP A 125 77.11 -3.48 -4.17
CA ASP A 125 78.14 -3.33 -5.19
C ASP A 125 78.54 -1.85 -5.19
N GLU A 126 79.85 -1.60 -5.05
CA GLU A 126 80.53 -0.34 -4.73
C GLU A 126 80.23 0.85 -5.67
N LYS A 127 79.29 0.71 -6.61
CA LYS A 127 79.00 1.64 -7.69
C LYS A 127 77.53 2.03 -7.91
N ALA A 128 76.56 1.53 -7.13
CA ALA A 128 75.14 1.86 -7.39
C ALA A 128 74.60 3.09 -6.61
N LEU A 129 75.28 3.56 -5.56
CA LEU A 129 74.80 4.69 -4.72
C LEU A 129 75.74 5.91 -4.70
N THR A 130 76.76 5.97 -5.55
CA THR A 130 77.72 7.08 -5.62
C THR A 130 77.19 8.34 -6.32
N GLY A 131 75.93 8.37 -6.72
CA GLY A 131 75.29 9.55 -7.30
C GLY A 131 74.19 10.10 -6.42
N LYS A 132 74.50 11.18 -5.68
CA LYS A 132 73.58 12.06 -4.91
C LYS A 132 73.44 11.81 -3.40
N MET A 133 74.52 11.50 -2.69
CA MET A 133 74.66 11.90 -1.29
C MET A 133 75.91 12.78 -1.15
N GLY A 134 75.70 14.10 -1.18
CA GLY A 134 76.75 15.11 -1.00
C GLY A 134 76.98 16.01 -2.23
N THR A 135 76.99 17.33 -2.01
CA THR A 135 77.53 18.32 -2.96
C THR A 135 79.06 18.34 -2.98
N ASP A 136 79.73 17.61 -2.09
CA ASP A 136 81.16 17.34 -2.13
C ASP A 136 81.36 15.82 -2.20
N GLY A 137 81.99 15.35 -3.28
CA GLY A 137 82.16 13.93 -3.66
C GLY A 137 82.97 13.10 -2.67
N THR A 138 82.47 12.96 -1.46
CA THR A 138 83.01 12.13 -0.39
C THR A 138 82.28 10.79 -0.45
N GLN A 139 83.01 9.71 -0.70
CA GLN A 139 82.46 8.35 -0.55
C GLN A 139 82.08 8.17 0.92
N VAL A 140 80.78 8.14 1.21
CA VAL A 140 80.30 7.75 2.53
C VAL A 140 80.29 6.23 2.57
N ASP A 141 81.23 5.65 3.31
CA ASP A 141 81.21 4.21 3.60
C ASP A 141 79.98 3.91 4.47
N MET A 142 79.02 3.20 3.88
CA MET A 142 77.74 2.88 4.52
C MET A 142 77.93 2.14 5.84
N LYS A 143 79.01 1.36 5.99
CA LYS A 143 79.33 0.64 7.22
C LYS A 143 79.81 1.58 8.32
N GLN A 144 80.59 2.61 7.97
CA GLN A 144 80.98 3.69 8.89
C GLN A 144 79.78 4.55 9.30
N LEU A 145 78.90 4.87 8.35
CA LEU A 145 77.69 5.63 8.63
C LEU A 145 76.76 4.85 9.58
N MET A 146 76.57 3.54 9.36
CA MET A 146 75.82 2.67 10.27
C MET A 146 76.44 2.64 11.66
N GLN A 147 77.76 2.49 11.77
CA GLN A 147 78.46 2.49 13.05
C GLN A 147 78.32 3.86 13.75
N ALA A 148 78.35 4.96 13.01
CA ALA A 148 78.15 6.30 13.57
C ALA A 148 76.71 6.54 14.04
N LEU A 149 75.71 6.06 13.28
CA LEU A 149 74.29 6.13 13.67
C LEU A 149 74.00 5.25 14.90
N ALA A 150 74.51 4.02 14.92
CA ALA A 150 74.39 3.08 16.04
C ALA A 150 75.12 3.57 17.29
N ALA A 151 76.27 4.23 17.14
CA ALA A 151 77.02 4.84 18.24
C ALA A 151 76.44 6.20 18.69
N GLY A 152 75.37 6.70 18.05
CA GLY A 152 74.74 7.98 18.37
C GLY A 152 75.64 9.20 18.11
N GLN A 153 76.64 9.08 17.22
CA GLN A 153 77.62 10.13 16.92
C GLN A 153 77.15 11.10 15.82
N VAL A 154 75.99 10.85 15.22
CA VAL A 154 75.38 11.70 14.18
C VAL A 154 74.42 12.72 14.83
N PRO A 155 74.62 14.04 14.62
CA PRO A 155 73.71 15.06 15.15
C PRO A 155 72.27 14.93 14.59
N ASP A 156 71.26 15.23 15.42
CA ASP A 156 69.84 15.19 15.03
C ASP A 156 69.54 15.96 13.73
N GLN A 157 70.24 17.08 13.49
CA GLN A 157 70.08 17.90 12.28
C GLN A 157 70.51 17.16 11.00
N GLN A 158 71.55 16.32 11.08
CA GLN A 158 72.02 15.52 9.96
C GLN A 158 71.10 14.33 9.69
N ILE A 159 70.50 13.74 10.73
CA ILE A 159 69.44 12.71 10.60
C ILE A 159 68.21 13.29 9.88
N LEU A 160 67.77 14.49 10.25
CA LEU A 160 66.65 15.17 9.59
C LEU A 160 66.95 15.53 8.12
N GLU A 161 68.19 15.89 7.79
CA GLU A 161 68.61 16.10 6.39
C GLU A 161 68.60 14.81 5.58
N MET A 162 69.07 13.70 6.16
CA MET A 162 68.99 12.37 5.53
C MET A 162 67.53 11.94 5.29
N ARG A 163 66.66 12.15 6.28
CA ARG A 163 65.21 11.94 6.12
C ARG A 163 64.67 12.78 4.97
N LYS A 164 64.99 14.07 4.92
CA LYS A 164 64.51 14.99 3.88
C LYS A 164 64.99 14.63 2.47
N GLN A 165 66.14 13.97 2.33
CA GLN A 165 66.65 13.52 1.02
C GLN A 165 65.90 12.28 0.50
N VAL A 166 65.50 11.39 1.40
CA VAL A 166 64.77 10.16 1.06
C VAL A 166 63.24 10.38 1.14
N SER A 167 62.77 11.39 1.86
CA SER A 167 61.36 11.74 1.99
C SER A 167 60.74 11.98 0.61
N GLY A 168 61.47 12.60 -0.33
CA GLY A 168 60.99 12.78 -1.71
C GLY A 168 60.82 11.48 -2.50
N GLN A 169 61.49 10.38 -2.12
CA GLN A 169 61.26 9.04 -2.68
C GLN A 169 60.14 8.31 -1.94
N ILE A 170 60.03 8.51 -0.63
CA ILE A 170 58.96 8.00 0.23
C ILE A 170 57.59 8.61 -0.13
N ASP A 171 57.55 9.91 -0.42
CA ASP A 171 56.37 10.64 -0.87
C ASP A 171 55.81 10.09 -2.19
N ALA A 172 56.67 9.47 -3.01
CA ALA A 172 56.28 8.83 -4.26
C ALA A 172 55.66 7.43 -4.08
N ILE A 173 55.84 6.80 -2.91
CA ILE A 173 55.40 5.41 -2.61
C ILE A 173 53.95 5.37 -2.10
N GLY A 174 53.34 6.51 -1.78
CA GLY A 174 51.96 6.60 -1.30
C GLY A 174 51.82 6.22 0.17
N SER A 175 50.98 6.97 0.90
CA SER A 175 50.88 6.88 2.37
C SER A 175 50.42 5.51 2.90
N SER A 176 49.54 4.82 2.18
CA SER A 176 49.03 3.51 2.61
C SER A 176 50.05 2.39 2.46
N THR A 177 50.86 2.43 1.39
CA THR A 177 52.00 1.53 1.23
C THR A 177 53.06 1.81 2.27
N LEU A 178 53.32 3.09 2.57
CA LEU A 178 54.25 3.48 3.62
C LEU A 178 53.87 2.84 4.97
N LYS A 179 52.61 2.99 5.38
CA LYS A 179 52.08 2.34 6.60
C LYS A 179 52.23 0.81 6.54
N SER A 180 51.89 0.19 5.41
CA SER A 180 52.04 -1.26 5.22
C SER A 180 53.49 -1.74 5.35
N MET A 181 54.47 -0.96 4.87
CA MET A 181 55.89 -1.25 5.06
C MET A 181 56.30 -1.18 6.54
N GLY A 182 55.82 -0.18 7.28
CA GLY A 182 56.06 -0.08 8.72
C GLY A 182 55.45 -1.24 9.50
N VAL A 183 54.24 -1.66 9.15
CA VAL A 183 53.60 -2.84 9.76
C VAL A 183 54.34 -4.13 9.39
N THR A 184 54.84 -4.26 8.16
CA THR A 184 55.65 -5.42 7.75
C THR A 184 56.96 -5.50 8.55
N TYR A 185 57.57 -4.35 8.88
CA TYR A 185 58.71 -4.29 9.78
C TYR A 185 58.35 -4.79 11.17
N ALA A 186 57.24 -4.35 11.75
CA ALA A 186 56.75 -4.84 13.04
C ALA A 186 56.60 -6.37 13.03
N ILE A 187 55.93 -6.92 12.01
CA ILE A 187 55.76 -8.37 11.82
C ILE A 187 57.11 -9.09 11.76
N SER A 188 58.11 -8.51 11.10
CA SER A 188 59.44 -9.12 11.02
C SER A 188 60.15 -9.15 12.39
N CYS A 189 60.01 -8.09 13.18
CA CYS A 189 60.57 -8.01 14.54
C CYS A 189 59.87 -9.00 15.49
N ASP A 190 58.54 -9.08 15.43
CA ASP A 190 57.76 -10.02 16.23
C ASP A 190 58.15 -11.48 15.91
N LYS A 191 58.34 -11.81 14.62
CA LYS A 191 58.85 -13.13 14.20
C LYS A 191 60.27 -13.41 14.73
N ASN A 192 61.16 -12.41 14.67
CA ASN A 192 62.52 -12.54 15.20
C ASN A 192 62.54 -12.73 16.72
N ALA A 193 61.62 -12.08 17.44
CA ALA A 193 61.44 -12.20 18.88
C ALA A 193 60.75 -13.52 19.31
N GLY A 194 60.24 -14.32 18.37
CA GLY A 194 59.59 -15.61 18.64
C GLY A 194 58.09 -15.52 18.94
N VAL A 195 57.46 -14.37 18.64
CA VAL A 195 56.01 -14.17 18.81
C VAL A 195 55.24 -14.98 17.75
N ASP A 196 54.17 -15.66 18.18
CA ASP A 196 53.28 -16.42 17.29
C ASP A 196 52.33 -15.46 16.55
N VAL A 197 52.81 -14.91 15.44
CA VAL A 197 52.04 -14.02 14.56
C VAL A 197 50.79 -14.72 13.99
N ASP A 198 50.79 -16.04 13.82
CA ASP A 198 49.62 -16.79 13.35
C ASP A 198 48.51 -16.80 14.43
N ALA A 199 48.89 -16.82 15.71
CA ALA A 199 47.94 -16.69 16.82
C ALA A 199 47.32 -15.29 16.89
N ILE A 200 48.12 -14.23 16.69
CA ILE A 200 47.66 -12.84 16.59
C ILE A 200 46.65 -12.70 15.45
N GLN A 201 47.01 -13.19 14.26
CA GLN A 201 46.13 -13.19 13.09
C GLN A 201 44.80 -13.89 13.36
N LYS A 202 44.83 -15.12 13.91
CA LYS A 202 43.61 -15.88 14.23
C LYS A 202 42.75 -15.16 15.26
N HIS A 203 43.35 -14.57 16.29
CA HIS A 203 42.62 -13.83 17.31
C HIS A 203 41.91 -12.61 16.71
N TYR A 204 42.61 -11.84 15.88
CA TYR A 204 42.05 -10.71 15.16
C TYR A 204 40.88 -11.12 14.24
N LEU A 205 41.06 -12.16 13.44
CA LEU A 205 40.01 -12.65 12.53
C LEU A 205 38.76 -13.14 13.29
N TRP A 206 38.92 -13.85 14.40
CA TRP A 206 37.79 -14.31 15.22
C TRP A 206 37.07 -13.17 15.92
N THR A 207 37.79 -12.20 16.48
CA THR A 207 37.19 -11.05 17.17
C THR A 207 36.44 -10.15 16.19
N THR A 208 37.05 -9.83 15.05
CA THR A 208 36.40 -9.04 14.00
C THR A 208 35.22 -9.77 13.35
N GLY A 209 35.37 -11.08 13.09
CA GLY A 209 34.27 -11.93 12.62
C GLY A 209 33.10 -12.01 13.61
N ALA A 210 33.39 -12.11 14.91
CA ALA A 210 32.37 -12.09 15.96
C ALA A 210 31.66 -10.73 16.05
N LYS A 211 32.39 -9.61 15.91
CA LYS A 211 31.82 -8.26 15.81
C LYS A 211 30.85 -8.18 14.61
N MET A 212 31.26 -8.64 13.42
CA MET A 212 30.41 -8.67 12.23
C MET A 212 29.13 -9.51 12.45
N LEU A 213 29.25 -10.68 13.07
CA LEU A 213 28.10 -11.52 13.40
C LEU A 213 27.15 -10.81 14.38
N GLY A 214 27.69 -10.11 15.39
CA GLY A 214 26.92 -9.29 16.31
C GLY A 214 26.13 -8.18 15.60
N PHE A 215 26.76 -7.44 14.68
CA PHE A 215 26.09 -6.43 13.86
C PHE A 215 25.01 -7.04 12.96
N ALA A 216 25.27 -8.20 12.35
CA ALA A 216 24.27 -8.90 11.54
C ALA A 216 23.05 -9.34 12.37
N LEU A 217 23.26 -9.87 13.58
CA LEU A 217 22.16 -10.25 14.48
C LEU A 217 21.36 -9.03 14.95
N LEU A 218 22.02 -7.93 15.31
CA LEU A 218 21.37 -6.66 15.65
C LEU A 218 20.54 -6.12 14.48
N MET A 219 21.06 -6.20 13.26
CA MET A 219 20.36 -5.82 12.04
C MET A 219 19.10 -6.67 11.81
N VAL A 220 19.19 -7.99 11.98
CA VAL A 220 18.03 -8.89 11.85
C VAL A 220 16.96 -8.55 12.89
N MET A 221 17.34 -8.35 14.15
CA MET A 221 16.41 -7.94 15.20
C MET A 221 15.74 -6.60 14.85
N ALA A 222 16.51 -5.62 14.38
CA ALA A 222 15.99 -4.33 13.95
C ALA A 222 14.98 -4.48 12.79
N ALA A 223 15.33 -5.26 11.77
CA ALA A 223 14.48 -5.50 10.61
C ALA A 223 13.16 -6.20 10.98
N VAL A 224 13.19 -7.13 11.94
CA VAL A 224 11.98 -7.80 12.47
C VAL A 224 11.10 -6.81 13.23
N VAL A 225 11.68 -5.99 14.12
CA VAL A 225 10.94 -4.97 14.87
C VAL A 225 10.30 -3.94 13.93
N VAL A 226 11.07 -3.43 12.96
CA VAL A 226 10.56 -2.52 11.92
C VAL A 226 9.44 -3.18 11.13
N GLY A 227 9.63 -4.42 10.68
CA GLY A 227 8.62 -5.17 9.92
C GLY A 227 7.32 -5.34 10.71
N TYR A 228 7.41 -5.74 11.98
CA TYR A 228 6.26 -5.87 12.87
C TYR A 228 5.55 -4.53 13.08
N CYS A 229 6.28 -3.48 13.45
CA CYS A 229 5.71 -2.15 13.71
C CYS A 229 5.07 -1.56 12.46
N ALA A 230 5.74 -1.63 11.30
CA ALA A 230 5.22 -1.12 10.03
C ALA A 230 3.94 -1.86 9.60
N SER A 231 3.92 -3.19 9.72
CA SER A 231 2.70 -3.98 9.45
C SER A 231 1.59 -3.65 10.43
N ARG A 232 1.89 -3.41 11.71
CA ARG A 232 0.89 -3.03 12.72
C ARG A 232 0.27 -1.66 12.41
N VAL A 233 1.09 -0.67 12.05
CA VAL A 233 0.61 0.66 11.64
C VAL A 233 -0.22 0.57 10.37
N GLY A 234 0.27 -0.13 9.33
CA GLY A 234 -0.46 -0.33 8.08
C GLY A 234 -1.83 -0.99 8.30
N ALA A 235 -1.88 -2.06 9.10
CA ALA A 235 -3.13 -2.75 9.43
C ALA A 235 -4.10 -1.88 10.23
N SER A 236 -3.59 -1.06 11.16
CA SER A 236 -4.42 -0.18 11.98
C SER A 236 -5.03 0.95 11.14
N ILE A 237 -4.26 1.53 10.22
CA ILE A 237 -4.79 2.49 9.23
C ILE A 237 -5.85 1.84 8.34
N GLY A 238 -5.59 0.62 7.84
CA GLY A 238 -6.55 -0.12 7.04
C GLY A 238 -7.87 -0.38 7.79
N ARG A 239 -7.79 -0.75 9.07
CA ARG A 239 -8.95 -0.93 9.95
C ARG A 239 -9.74 0.37 10.11
N ASP A 240 -9.07 1.47 10.47
CA ASP A 240 -9.74 2.75 10.74
C ASP A 240 -10.37 3.36 9.49
N LEU A 241 -9.69 3.24 8.33
CA LEU A 241 -10.25 3.68 7.06
C LEU A 241 -11.48 2.87 6.69
N ARG A 242 -11.41 1.53 6.82
CA ARG A 242 -12.54 0.64 6.52
C ARG A 242 -13.75 0.93 7.40
N ASP A 243 -13.53 1.15 8.70
CA ASP A 243 -14.56 1.52 9.67
C ASP A 243 -15.24 2.86 9.30
N LYS A 244 -14.44 3.89 8.98
CA LYS A 244 -14.98 5.19 8.54
C LYS A 244 -15.77 5.09 7.23
N THR A 245 -15.22 4.45 6.20
CA THR A 245 -15.93 4.28 4.93
C THR A 245 -17.22 3.49 5.11
N PHE A 246 -17.20 2.42 5.91
CA PHE A 246 -18.38 1.60 6.13
C PHE A 246 -19.49 2.37 6.86
N ARG A 247 -19.15 3.09 7.95
CA ARG A 247 -20.13 3.91 8.68
C ARG A 247 -20.79 4.97 7.79
N ASN A 248 -20.02 5.67 6.96
CA ASN A 248 -20.58 6.67 6.05
C ASN A 248 -21.49 6.03 4.99
N VAL A 249 -21.06 4.93 4.37
CA VAL A 249 -21.85 4.27 3.31
C VAL A 249 -23.19 3.77 3.82
N VAL A 250 -23.26 3.24 5.05
CA VAL A 250 -24.52 2.78 5.65
C VAL A 250 -25.47 3.94 5.96
N GLN A 251 -24.96 5.16 6.12
CA GLN A 251 -25.76 6.36 6.39
C GLN A 251 -26.23 7.09 5.12
N TYR A 252 -25.78 6.67 3.95
CA TYR A 252 -26.15 7.32 2.70
C TYR A 252 -27.61 7.11 2.32
N SER A 253 -28.18 8.14 1.68
CA SER A 253 -29.47 8.05 1.00
C SER A 253 -29.27 7.46 -0.39
N ASN A 254 -30.38 7.19 -1.09
CA ASN A 254 -30.31 6.71 -2.47
C ASN A 254 -29.61 7.71 -3.40
N ALA A 255 -29.70 9.03 -3.14
CA ALA A 255 -29.02 10.04 -3.94
C ALA A 255 -27.48 9.87 -3.93
N GLU A 256 -26.88 9.62 -2.76
CA GLU A 256 -25.43 9.38 -2.67
C GLU A 256 -25.06 8.00 -3.23
N MET A 257 -25.91 6.99 -3.02
CA MET A 257 -25.71 5.66 -3.60
C MET A 257 -25.71 5.67 -5.12
N ASP A 258 -26.58 6.49 -5.73
CA ASP A 258 -26.65 6.68 -7.19
C ASP A 258 -25.43 7.47 -7.69
N HIS A 259 -25.00 8.51 -6.96
CA HIS A 259 -23.81 9.30 -7.31
C HIS A 259 -22.53 8.45 -7.33
N PHE A 260 -22.31 7.63 -6.31
CA PHE A 260 -21.10 6.81 -6.24
C PHE A 260 -21.24 5.49 -7.00
N SER A 261 -22.44 4.94 -7.15
CA SER A 261 -22.76 3.54 -7.47
C SER A 261 -22.30 2.53 -6.40
N THR A 262 -23.13 1.51 -6.16
CA THR A 262 -22.83 0.41 -5.23
C THR A 262 -21.50 -0.29 -5.55
N ALA A 263 -21.20 -0.50 -6.84
CA ALA A 263 -19.96 -1.15 -7.27
C ALA A 263 -18.71 -0.34 -6.89
N SER A 264 -18.74 0.98 -7.08
CA SER A 264 -17.64 1.86 -6.68
C SER A 264 -17.42 1.83 -5.17
N LEU A 265 -18.50 1.92 -4.38
CA LEU A 265 -18.44 1.90 -2.91
C LEU A 265 -17.84 0.60 -2.38
N ILE A 266 -18.15 -0.54 -3.02
CA ILE A 266 -17.52 -1.83 -2.71
C ILE A 266 -16.00 -1.74 -2.92
N THR A 267 -15.55 -1.28 -4.10
CA THR A 267 -14.10 -1.19 -4.40
C THR A 267 -13.37 -0.21 -3.48
N ARG A 268 -13.99 0.93 -3.15
CA ARG A 268 -13.44 1.95 -2.24
C ARG A 268 -13.29 1.42 -0.82
N SER A 269 -14.22 0.56 -0.35
CA SER A 269 -14.19 -0.02 1.00
C SER A 269 -13.27 -1.24 1.13
N THR A 270 -12.83 -1.81 0.01
CA THR A 270 -12.04 -3.05 -0.04
C THR A 270 -10.65 -2.81 -0.63
N ASN A 271 -10.55 -2.73 -1.95
CA ASN A 271 -9.28 -2.66 -2.70
C ASN A 271 -8.51 -1.37 -2.40
N ASP A 272 -9.19 -0.22 -2.41
CA ASP A 272 -8.51 1.08 -2.18
C ASP A 272 -7.93 1.15 -0.76
N VAL A 273 -8.66 0.64 0.24
CA VAL A 273 -8.18 0.54 1.63
C VAL A 273 -6.95 -0.37 1.70
N GLN A 274 -7.02 -1.54 1.05
CA GLN A 274 -5.89 -2.48 1.01
C GLN A 274 -4.65 -1.87 0.35
N GLN A 275 -4.84 -1.09 -0.72
CA GLN A 275 -3.75 -0.41 -1.40
C GLN A 275 -3.05 0.62 -0.50
N ILE A 276 -3.81 1.43 0.23
CA ILE A 276 -3.26 2.38 1.19
C ILE A 276 -2.52 1.65 2.33
N GLN A 277 -3.12 0.58 2.86
CA GLN A 277 -2.51 -0.27 3.89
C GLN A 277 -1.16 -0.82 3.42
N MET A 278 -1.10 -1.43 2.23
CA MET A 278 0.11 -2.03 1.69
C MET A 278 1.19 -0.97 1.43
N VAL A 279 0.84 0.15 0.80
CA VAL A 279 1.79 1.23 0.52
C VAL A 279 2.32 1.84 1.82
N THR A 280 1.49 1.98 2.85
CA THR A 280 1.95 2.49 4.14
C THR A 280 2.96 1.55 4.81
N ALA A 281 2.71 0.24 4.79
CA ALA A 281 3.63 -0.75 5.34
C ALA A 281 4.97 -0.78 4.58
N VAL A 282 4.93 -0.77 3.24
CA VAL A 282 6.14 -0.74 2.40
C VAL A 282 6.89 0.58 2.58
N PHE A 283 6.17 1.70 2.68
CA PHE A 283 6.76 3.02 2.91
C PHE A 283 7.56 3.06 4.21
N LEU A 284 6.92 2.67 5.31
CA LEU A 284 7.53 2.69 6.63
C LEU A 284 8.73 1.74 6.76
N ARG A 285 8.75 0.62 6.03
CA ARG A 285 9.81 -0.37 6.12
C ARG A 285 10.95 -0.15 5.13
N MET A 286 10.63 -0.08 3.84
CA MET A 286 11.62 -0.15 2.77
C MET A 286 11.98 1.24 2.25
N ILE A 287 10.98 2.11 2.14
CA ILE A 287 11.19 3.40 1.50
C ILE A 287 11.80 4.43 2.45
N LEU A 288 11.44 4.40 3.73
CA LEU A 288 12.15 5.19 4.75
C LEU A 288 13.60 4.71 4.94
N TYR A 289 13.86 3.41 4.75
CA TYR A 289 15.22 2.86 4.84
C TYR A 289 16.15 3.37 3.73
N ALA A 290 15.63 3.45 2.50
CA ALA A 290 16.40 3.83 1.31
C ALA A 290 17.21 5.15 1.44
N PRO A 291 16.64 6.29 1.84
CA PRO A 291 17.43 7.52 2.02
C PRO A 291 18.40 7.42 3.19
N ILE A 292 18.06 6.70 4.27
CA ILE A 292 18.95 6.51 5.43
C ILE A 292 20.21 5.76 5.01
N ILE A 293 20.05 4.62 4.32
CA ILE A 293 21.19 3.82 3.85
C ILE A 293 21.94 4.52 2.71
N GLY A 294 21.24 5.21 1.80
CA GLY A 294 21.85 5.96 0.71
C GLY A 294 22.73 7.12 1.20
N ILE A 295 22.21 7.96 2.09
CA ILE A 295 22.96 9.06 2.69
C ILE A 295 24.11 8.53 3.54
N GLY A 296 23.85 7.53 4.38
CA GLY A 296 24.89 6.92 5.21
C GLY A 296 26.00 6.26 4.39
N GLY A 297 25.67 5.62 3.26
CA GLY A 297 26.64 5.06 2.32
C GLY A 297 27.51 6.14 1.69
N VAL A 298 26.92 7.26 1.25
CA VAL A 298 27.69 8.39 0.70
C VAL A 298 28.63 8.97 1.76
N ILE A 299 28.18 9.13 3.01
CA ILE A 299 29.02 9.59 4.12
C ILE A 299 30.19 8.62 4.36
N LYS A 300 29.94 7.30 4.42
CA LYS A 300 30.98 6.29 4.59
C LYS A 300 31.99 6.30 3.45
N VAL A 301 31.54 6.48 2.21
CA VAL A 301 32.43 6.58 1.06
C VAL A 301 33.32 7.82 1.16
N ALA A 302 32.76 8.99 1.51
CA ALA A 302 33.54 10.20 1.68
C ALA A 302 34.63 10.04 2.76
N GLN A 303 34.35 9.27 3.82
CA GLN A 303 35.33 8.96 4.87
C GLN A 303 36.47 8.05 4.41
N THR A 304 36.31 7.28 3.33
CA THR A 304 37.41 6.42 2.83
C THR A 304 38.50 7.20 2.10
N HIS A 305 38.31 8.50 1.82
CA HIS A 305 39.25 9.36 1.08
C HIS A 305 39.71 8.78 -0.27
N ALA A 306 38.95 7.80 -0.80
CA ALA A 306 39.33 7.02 -1.97
C ALA A 306 39.25 7.82 -3.28
N GLY A 307 38.70 9.06 -3.27
CA GLY A 307 38.65 9.96 -4.41
C GLY A 307 37.89 9.41 -5.64
N MET A 308 37.02 8.41 -5.44
CA MET A 308 36.24 7.71 -6.47
C MET A 308 34.74 8.02 -6.41
N GLU A 309 34.32 9.04 -5.66
CA GLU A 309 32.92 9.45 -5.46
C GLU A 309 32.17 9.70 -6.78
N TRP A 310 32.88 10.17 -7.82
CA TRP A 310 32.34 10.39 -9.16
C TRP A 310 31.76 9.12 -9.79
N ALA A 311 32.29 7.94 -9.45
CA ALA A 311 31.82 6.66 -9.96
C ALA A 311 30.40 6.35 -9.46
N ILE A 312 30.08 6.75 -8.23
CA ILE A 312 28.74 6.62 -7.63
C ILE A 312 27.76 7.57 -8.34
N ALA A 313 28.16 8.83 -8.55
CA ALA A 313 27.32 9.80 -9.27
C ALA A 313 27.02 9.32 -10.70
N LEU A 314 28.02 8.79 -11.41
CA LEU A 314 27.85 8.19 -12.72
C LEU A 314 26.91 6.97 -12.68
N ALA A 315 27.09 6.08 -11.69
CA ALA A 315 26.24 4.92 -11.49
C ALA A 315 24.76 5.29 -11.35
N VAL A 316 24.47 6.21 -10.43
CA VAL A 316 23.11 6.69 -10.18
C VAL A 316 22.52 7.34 -11.43
N LEU A 317 23.30 8.17 -12.15
CA LEU A 317 22.83 8.83 -13.38
C LEU A 317 22.48 7.82 -14.48
N VAL A 318 23.37 6.87 -14.76
CA VAL A 318 23.16 5.84 -15.81
C VAL A 318 21.95 4.97 -15.47
N ILE A 319 21.80 4.56 -14.21
CA ILE A 319 20.67 3.75 -13.76
C ILE A 319 19.36 4.52 -13.84
N LEU A 320 19.32 5.77 -13.37
CA LEU A 320 18.13 6.61 -13.46
C LEU A 320 17.73 6.83 -14.92
N GLY A 321 18.70 7.12 -15.80
CA GLY A 321 18.45 7.25 -17.23
C GLY A 321 17.87 5.96 -17.85
N PHE A 322 18.44 4.81 -17.50
CA PHE A 322 17.96 3.50 -17.96
C PHE A 322 16.54 3.18 -17.47
N VAL A 323 16.25 3.40 -16.18
CA VAL A 323 14.93 3.15 -15.61
C VAL A 323 13.89 4.12 -16.18
N MET A 324 14.24 5.41 -16.33
CA MET A 324 13.36 6.40 -16.98
C MET A 324 13.06 6.03 -18.42
N LEU A 325 14.06 5.58 -19.18
CA LEU A 325 13.86 5.08 -20.55
C LEU A 325 12.85 3.91 -20.56
N LEU A 326 13.11 2.82 -19.83
CA LEU A 326 12.20 1.67 -19.80
C LEU A 326 10.79 2.03 -19.34
N THR A 327 10.68 2.85 -18.30
CA THR A 327 9.39 3.31 -17.76
C THR A 327 8.65 4.16 -18.78
N SER A 328 9.32 5.08 -19.48
CA SER A 328 8.70 5.91 -20.52
C SER A 328 8.16 5.09 -21.69
N LEU A 329 8.84 4.02 -22.10
CA LEU A 329 8.37 3.10 -23.14
C LEU A 329 7.17 2.24 -22.66
N ALA A 330 7.19 1.79 -21.41
CA ALA A 330 6.17 0.88 -20.88
C ALA A 330 4.89 1.61 -20.42
N MET A 331 5.01 2.80 -19.82
CA MET A 331 3.90 3.52 -19.19
C MET A 331 2.68 3.76 -20.09
N PRO A 332 2.83 4.17 -21.36
CA PRO A 332 1.69 4.33 -22.27
C PRO A 332 0.92 3.01 -22.47
N LYS A 333 1.64 1.90 -22.61
CA LYS A 333 1.04 0.56 -22.77
C LYS A 333 0.45 0.03 -21.47
N PHE A 334 1.05 0.32 -20.31
CA PHE A 334 0.46 0.03 -19.00
C PHE A 334 -0.88 0.76 -18.80
N LYS A 335 -1.01 2.01 -19.26
CA LYS A 335 -2.29 2.75 -19.22
C LYS A 335 -3.36 2.08 -20.10
N ILE A 336 -3.00 1.69 -21.33
CA ILE A 336 -3.93 1.01 -22.24
C ILE A 336 -4.32 -0.39 -21.73
N MET A 337 -3.40 -1.08 -21.05
CA MET A 337 -3.63 -2.42 -20.50
C MET A 337 -4.85 -2.49 -19.59
N GLN A 338 -5.09 -1.45 -18.77
CA GLN A 338 -6.27 -1.38 -17.90
C GLN A 338 -7.58 -1.43 -18.71
N ASN A 339 -7.68 -0.60 -19.75
CA ASN A 339 -8.86 -0.58 -20.63
C ASN A 339 -9.07 -1.92 -21.36
N LEU A 340 -7.99 -2.62 -21.71
CA LEU A 340 -8.05 -3.94 -22.36
C LEU A 340 -8.53 -5.02 -21.39
N VAL A 341 -8.08 -4.98 -20.12
CA VAL A 341 -8.59 -5.87 -19.06
C VAL A 341 -10.07 -5.62 -18.83
N ASP A 342 -10.50 -4.35 -18.79
CA ASP A 342 -11.91 -3.99 -18.61
C ASP A 342 -12.77 -4.48 -19.78
N ARG A 343 -12.30 -4.32 -21.03
CA ARG A 343 -12.98 -4.85 -22.22
C ARG A 343 -13.08 -6.38 -22.19
N LEU A 344 -12.02 -7.09 -21.80
CA LEU A 344 -12.04 -8.54 -21.67
C LEU A 344 -13.07 -8.99 -20.62
N ASN A 345 -13.06 -8.36 -19.44
CA ASN A 345 -13.99 -8.64 -18.35
C ASN A 345 -15.44 -8.34 -18.75
N LEU A 346 -15.68 -7.27 -19.51
CA LEU A 346 -17.00 -6.91 -20.03
C LEU A 346 -17.51 -7.97 -21.00
N VAL A 347 -16.70 -8.37 -21.99
CA VAL A 347 -17.07 -9.42 -22.94
C VAL A 347 -17.34 -10.74 -22.22
N SER A 348 -16.49 -11.14 -21.26
CA SER A 348 -16.73 -12.34 -20.45
C SER A 348 -18.04 -12.27 -19.68
N ARG A 349 -18.36 -11.12 -19.08
CA ARG A 349 -19.59 -10.93 -18.30
C ARG A 349 -20.82 -10.98 -19.18
N GLU A 350 -20.79 -10.35 -20.35
CA GLU A 350 -21.88 -10.41 -21.34
C GLU A 350 -22.11 -11.84 -21.81
N ILE A 351 -21.05 -12.61 -22.10
CA ILE A 351 -21.15 -14.01 -22.50
C ILE A 351 -21.77 -14.87 -21.39
N LEU A 352 -21.30 -14.73 -20.15
CA LEU A 352 -21.80 -15.53 -19.03
C LEU A 352 -23.26 -15.17 -18.67
N THR A 353 -23.60 -13.88 -18.69
CA THR A 353 -24.97 -13.41 -18.39
C THR A 353 -25.92 -13.77 -19.52
N GLY A 354 -25.47 -13.65 -20.77
CA GLY A 354 -26.23 -13.93 -21.98
C GLY A 354 -26.11 -15.37 -22.47
N LEU A 355 -25.52 -16.30 -21.72
CA LEU A 355 -25.16 -17.62 -22.22
C LEU A 355 -26.36 -18.39 -22.80
N ASN A 356 -27.51 -18.31 -22.13
CA ASN A 356 -28.74 -18.94 -22.60
C ASN A 356 -29.24 -18.32 -23.91
N VAL A 357 -29.11 -16.99 -24.07
CA VAL A 357 -29.46 -16.28 -25.31
C VAL A 357 -28.51 -16.67 -26.43
N ILE A 358 -27.21 -16.67 -26.16
CA ILE A 358 -26.17 -17.05 -27.14
C ILE A 358 -26.42 -18.47 -27.66
N ARG A 359 -26.71 -19.42 -26.76
CA ARG A 359 -27.05 -20.81 -27.11
C ARG A 359 -28.36 -20.92 -27.89
N ALA A 360 -29.40 -20.21 -27.45
CA ALA A 360 -30.69 -20.21 -28.14
C ALA A 360 -30.60 -19.70 -29.59
N PHE A 361 -29.69 -18.75 -29.85
CA PHE A 361 -29.46 -18.19 -31.18
C PHE A 361 -28.27 -18.84 -31.93
N GLY A 362 -27.62 -19.87 -31.38
CA GLY A 362 -26.49 -20.58 -32.02
C GLY A 362 -25.28 -19.68 -32.34
N ARG A 363 -25.03 -18.66 -31.50
CA ARG A 363 -24.01 -17.61 -31.73
C ARG A 363 -22.68 -17.86 -31.00
N GLU A 364 -22.48 -19.04 -30.42
CA GLU A 364 -21.31 -19.36 -29.57
C GLU A 364 -19.98 -19.05 -30.26
N LYS A 365 -19.79 -19.49 -31.51
CA LYS A 365 -18.55 -19.24 -32.27
C LYS A 365 -18.26 -17.75 -32.46
N ARG A 366 -19.28 -16.93 -32.68
CA ARG A 366 -19.11 -15.50 -32.88
C ARG A 366 -18.72 -14.80 -31.58
N GLU A 367 -19.29 -15.25 -30.47
CA GLU A 367 -18.93 -14.73 -29.15
C GLU A 367 -17.54 -15.23 -28.70
N GLU A 368 -17.15 -16.45 -29.08
CA GLU A 368 -15.79 -16.98 -28.93
C GLU A 368 -14.78 -16.11 -29.69
N GLU A 369 -15.04 -15.79 -30.96
CA GLU A 369 -14.20 -14.88 -31.76
C GLU A 369 -14.08 -13.49 -31.12
N ARG A 370 -15.19 -12.95 -30.59
CA ARG A 370 -15.23 -11.64 -29.92
C ARG A 370 -14.39 -11.65 -28.64
N PHE A 371 -14.46 -12.73 -27.85
CA PHE A 371 -13.62 -12.93 -26.69
C PHE A 371 -12.14 -13.07 -27.09
N ASP A 372 -11.86 -13.86 -28.12
CA ASP A 372 -10.50 -14.08 -28.62
C ASP A 372 -9.84 -12.80 -29.13
N GLU A 373 -10.58 -11.91 -29.78
CA GLU A 373 -10.07 -10.59 -30.20
C GLU A 373 -9.64 -9.75 -28.97
N ALA A 374 -10.52 -9.65 -27.96
CA ALA A 374 -10.21 -8.94 -26.73
C ALA A 374 -8.99 -9.54 -26.02
N ASN A 375 -8.94 -10.88 -25.94
CA ASN A 375 -7.86 -11.62 -25.31
C ASN A 375 -6.51 -11.44 -26.06
N ARG A 376 -6.51 -11.50 -27.39
CA ARG A 376 -5.30 -11.27 -28.21
C ARG A 376 -4.78 -9.85 -28.06
N ASN A 377 -5.67 -8.85 -28.00
CA ASN A 377 -5.26 -7.46 -27.82
C ASN A 377 -4.61 -7.22 -26.44
N LEU A 378 -5.20 -7.80 -25.38
CA LEU A 378 -4.61 -7.79 -24.04
C LEU A 378 -3.24 -8.51 -24.05
N THR A 379 -3.20 -9.73 -24.60
CA THR A 379 -1.99 -10.56 -24.67
C THR A 379 -0.85 -9.83 -25.38
N LYS A 380 -1.09 -9.22 -26.55
CA LYS A 380 -0.06 -8.45 -27.28
C LYS A 380 0.51 -7.30 -26.45
N THR A 381 -0.36 -6.55 -25.77
CA THR A 381 0.05 -5.40 -24.94
C THR A 381 0.81 -5.85 -23.69
N GLN A 382 0.37 -6.94 -23.08
CA GLN A 382 1.00 -7.51 -21.89
C GLN A 382 2.35 -8.16 -22.21
N LEU A 383 2.49 -8.86 -23.34
CA LEU A 383 3.77 -9.39 -23.80
C LEU A 383 4.77 -8.25 -24.09
N PHE A 384 4.32 -7.16 -24.72
CA PHE A 384 5.18 -5.99 -24.95
C PHE A 384 5.69 -5.38 -23.65
N THR A 385 4.78 -5.06 -22.72
CA THR A 385 5.14 -4.43 -21.44
C THR A 385 6.02 -5.35 -20.60
N ASN A 386 5.70 -6.64 -20.51
CA ASN A 386 6.52 -7.62 -19.81
C ASN A 386 7.88 -7.75 -20.46
N ARG A 387 7.99 -7.85 -21.79
CA ARG A 387 9.29 -7.98 -22.46
C ARG A 387 10.18 -6.75 -22.23
N VAL A 388 9.62 -5.55 -22.27
CA VAL A 388 10.35 -4.31 -21.92
C VAL A 388 10.84 -4.37 -20.47
N MET A 389 9.96 -4.75 -19.54
CA MET A 389 10.28 -4.82 -18.11
C MET A 389 11.20 -5.99 -17.73
N THR A 390 11.23 -7.08 -18.49
CA THR A 390 12.16 -8.19 -18.28
C THR A 390 13.62 -7.75 -18.40
N PHE A 391 13.93 -6.73 -19.23
CA PHE A 391 15.27 -6.17 -19.33
C PHE A 391 15.67 -5.29 -18.14
N MET A 392 14.73 -4.91 -17.27
CA MET A 392 15.00 -4.03 -16.13
C MET A 392 16.03 -4.65 -15.18
N MET A 393 15.80 -5.88 -14.72
CA MET A 393 16.66 -6.54 -13.73
C MET A 393 18.03 -6.97 -14.30
N PRO A 394 18.13 -7.64 -15.46
CA PRO A 394 19.41 -7.93 -16.10
C PRO A 394 20.17 -6.68 -16.53
N GLY A 395 19.48 -5.66 -17.06
CA GLY A 395 20.10 -4.39 -17.45
C GLY A 395 20.69 -3.65 -16.25
N MET A 396 19.98 -3.60 -15.12
CA MET A 396 20.52 -3.07 -13.87
C MET A 396 21.75 -3.85 -13.40
N MET A 397 21.71 -5.19 -13.39
CA MET A 397 22.88 -5.99 -13.03
C MET A 397 24.06 -5.77 -13.98
N MET A 398 23.82 -5.64 -15.29
CA MET A 398 24.86 -5.37 -16.27
C MET A 398 25.52 -4.01 -16.00
N ILE A 399 24.72 -2.96 -15.76
CA ILE A 399 25.24 -1.65 -15.38
C ILE A 399 26.07 -1.76 -14.09
N MET A 400 25.59 -2.50 -13.08
CA MET A 400 26.31 -2.73 -11.83
C MET A 400 27.65 -3.44 -12.02
N TYR A 401 27.72 -4.47 -12.87
CA TYR A 401 28.98 -5.13 -13.19
C TYR A 401 29.93 -4.21 -13.95
N CYS A 402 29.43 -3.41 -14.90
CA CYS A 402 30.24 -2.40 -15.58
C CYS A 402 30.81 -1.35 -14.62
N ILE A 403 30.01 -0.86 -13.67
CA ILE A 403 30.46 0.09 -12.64
C ILE A 403 31.48 -0.59 -11.72
N THR A 404 31.25 -1.83 -11.32
CA THR A 404 32.19 -2.59 -10.47
C THR A 404 33.52 -2.77 -11.18
N LEU A 405 33.51 -3.14 -12.47
CA LEU A 405 34.71 -3.25 -13.30
C LEU A 405 35.43 -1.90 -13.43
N LEU A 406 34.68 -0.79 -13.60
CA LEU A 406 35.24 0.55 -13.65
C LEU A 406 35.92 0.93 -12.32
N ILE A 407 35.28 0.63 -11.18
CA ILE A 407 35.84 0.86 -9.85
C ILE A 407 37.13 0.05 -9.70
N VAL A 408 37.11 -1.25 -10.01
CA VAL A 408 38.30 -2.12 -9.92
C VAL A 408 39.42 -1.59 -10.82
N TRP A 409 39.11 -1.17 -12.05
CA TRP A 409 40.10 -0.62 -12.98
C TRP A 409 40.78 0.65 -12.46
N VAL A 410 40.01 1.54 -11.83
CA VAL A 410 40.53 2.79 -11.25
C VAL A 410 41.26 2.53 -9.93
N ALA A 411 40.70 1.68 -9.08
CA ALA A 411 41.28 1.29 -7.80
C ALA A 411 42.60 0.53 -7.98
N ALA A 412 42.72 -0.35 -8.97
CA ALA A 412 43.96 -1.06 -9.26
C ALA A 412 45.14 -0.11 -9.50
N LYS A 413 44.93 1.00 -10.24
CA LYS A 413 45.96 2.03 -10.43
C LYS A 413 46.29 2.80 -9.15
N ARG A 414 45.31 3.00 -8.27
CA ARG A 414 45.53 3.67 -6.97
C ARG A 414 46.24 2.77 -5.97
N ILE A 415 45.97 1.46 -6.01
CA ILE A 415 46.65 0.44 -5.23
C ILE A 415 48.10 0.31 -5.71
N ASP A 416 48.34 0.25 -7.02
CA ASP A 416 49.68 0.24 -7.61
C ASP A 416 50.49 1.50 -7.24
N GLY A 417 49.84 2.66 -7.22
CA GLY A 417 50.42 3.92 -6.74
C GLY A 417 50.51 4.06 -5.21
N GLY A 418 50.07 3.06 -4.43
CA GLY A 418 50.17 3.05 -2.97
C GLY A 418 49.25 4.00 -2.20
N TYR A 419 48.21 4.52 -2.84
CA TYR A 419 47.23 5.43 -2.25
C TYR A 419 46.00 4.72 -1.66
N MET A 420 45.87 3.41 -1.89
CA MET A 420 44.68 2.64 -1.51
C MET A 420 45.04 1.18 -1.23
N GLN A 421 44.35 0.56 -0.26
CA GLN A 421 44.47 -0.86 0.03
C GLN A 421 43.35 -1.68 -0.62
N VAL A 422 43.53 -3.01 -0.67
CA VAL A 422 42.59 -3.93 -1.36
C VAL A 422 41.25 -4.01 -0.61
N GLY A 423 41.27 -4.10 0.72
CA GLY A 423 40.08 -4.09 1.57
C GLY A 423 39.26 -2.82 1.36
N SER A 424 39.92 -1.66 1.34
CA SER A 424 39.26 -0.38 1.09
C SER A 424 38.50 -0.35 -0.24
N MET A 425 39.04 -1.01 -1.28
CA MET A 425 38.37 -1.15 -2.58
C MET A 425 37.13 -2.03 -2.46
N THR A 426 37.22 -3.15 -1.75
CA THR A 426 36.06 -4.04 -1.55
C THR A 426 34.94 -3.34 -0.78
N ALA A 427 35.27 -2.58 0.28
CA ALA A 427 34.30 -1.79 1.03
C ALA A 427 33.64 -0.72 0.13
N PHE A 428 34.41 -0.04 -0.70
CA PHE A 428 33.89 0.96 -1.65
C PHE A 428 32.90 0.33 -2.65
N ILE A 429 33.21 -0.85 -3.19
CA ILE A 429 32.30 -1.59 -4.09
C ILE A 429 30.98 -1.87 -3.36
N THR A 430 31.04 -2.39 -2.13
CA THR A 430 29.84 -2.73 -1.36
C THR A 430 29.01 -1.50 -1.02
N TYR A 431 29.63 -0.40 -0.55
CA TYR A 431 28.90 0.85 -0.30
C TYR A 431 28.25 1.39 -1.57
N THR A 432 28.94 1.33 -2.71
CA THR A 432 28.38 1.75 -4.00
C THR A 432 27.13 0.92 -4.35
N MET A 433 27.17 -0.40 -4.15
CA MET A 433 26.01 -1.27 -4.37
C MET A 433 24.83 -0.90 -3.47
N MET A 434 25.08 -0.61 -2.19
CA MET A 434 24.04 -0.18 -1.24
C MET A 434 23.38 1.14 -1.65
N ILE A 435 24.19 2.14 -2.02
CA ILE A 435 23.71 3.46 -2.46
C ILE A 435 22.85 3.31 -3.71
N VAL A 436 23.32 2.55 -4.71
CA VAL A 436 22.55 2.31 -5.92
C VAL A 436 21.23 1.62 -5.62
N MET A 437 21.23 0.58 -4.78
CA MET A 437 20.00 -0.11 -4.38
C MET A 437 19.02 0.83 -3.67
N ALA A 438 19.51 1.74 -2.83
CA ALA A 438 18.67 2.79 -2.23
C ALA A 438 17.97 3.67 -3.28
N PHE A 439 18.71 4.16 -4.28
CA PHE A 439 18.12 4.95 -5.36
C PHE A 439 17.10 4.15 -6.18
N LEU A 440 17.33 2.85 -6.40
CA LEU A 440 16.37 1.97 -7.06
C LEU A 440 15.07 1.80 -6.27
N MET A 441 15.17 1.61 -4.95
CA MET A 441 14.00 1.54 -4.07
C MET A 441 13.18 2.84 -4.12
N LEU A 442 13.84 4.01 -4.11
CA LEU A 442 13.18 5.31 -4.27
C LEU A 442 12.52 5.47 -5.65
N THR A 443 13.11 4.92 -6.71
CA THR A 443 12.53 4.99 -8.04
C THR A 443 11.26 4.13 -8.15
N MET A 444 11.25 2.92 -7.57
CA MET A 444 10.06 2.07 -7.50
C MET A 444 8.90 2.72 -6.72
N MET A 445 9.22 3.52 -5.69
CA MET A 445 8.22 4.29 -4.95
C MET A 445 7.45 5.27 -5.85
N SER A 446 8.11 5.87 -6.84
CA SER A 446 7.48 6.84 -7.77
C SER A 446 6.31 6.26 -8.57
N ILE A 447 6.27 4.92 -8.72
CA ILE A 447 5.20 4.20 -9.43
C ILE A 447 4.04 3.83 -8.48
N MET A 448 4.36 3.35 -7.28
CA MET A 448 3.32 2.90 -6.33
C MET A 448 2.58 4.07 -5.67
N MET A 449 3.29 5.16 -5.41
CA MET A 449 2.78 6.28 -4.63
C MET A 449 1.62 7.03 -5.30
N PRO A 450 1.64 7.36 -6.61
CA PRO A 450 0.50 8.01 -7.26
C PRO A 450 -0.79 7.18 -7.18
N ARG A 451 -0.68 5.84 -7.30
CA ARG A 451 -1.84 4.95 -7.22
C ARG A 451 -2.49 4.98 -5.83
N ALA A 452 -1.69 4.91 -4.77
CA ALA A 452 -2.20 5.07 -3.41
C ALA A 452 -2.76 6.48 -3.17
N GLY A 453 -2.21 7.50 -3.83
CA GLY A 453 -2.74 8.86 -3.80
C GLY A 453 -4.18 8.94 -4.32
N VAL A 454 -4.46 8.33 -5.48
CA VAL A 454 -5.80 8.28 -6.08
C VAL A 454 -6.76 7.47 -5.21
N ALA A 455 -6.33 6.31 -4.69
CA ALA A 455 -7.14 5.51 -3.75
C ALA A 455 -7.50 6.31 -2.49
N ALA A 456 -6.55 7.06 -1.93
CA ALA A 456 -6.79 7.92 -0.78
C ALA A 456 -7.77 9.06 -1.09
N GLU A 457 -7.74 9.61 -2.30
CA GLU A 457 -8.69 10.64 -2.74
C GLU A 457 -10.11 10.10 -2.88
N ARG A 458 -10.28 8.93 -3.50
CA ARG A 458 -11.58 8.25 -3.63
C ARG A 458 -12.18 7.87 -2.28
N ILE A 459 -11.36 7.42 -1.35
CA ILE A 459 -11.82 7.11 0.02
C ILE A 459 -12.22 8.40 0.76
N ASP A 460 -11.41 9.45 0.65
CA ASP A 460 -11.69 10.72 1.32
C ASP A 460 -12.95 11.42 0.77
N GLU A 461 -13.25 11.24 -0.52
CA GLU A 461 -14.53 11.67 -1.12
C GLU A 461 -15.72 10.98 -0.41
N VAL A 462 -15.64 9.67 -0.14
CA VAL A 462 -16.69 8.95 0.61
C VAL A 462 -16.73 9.37 2.08
N VAL A 463 -15.57 9.55 2.72
CA VAL A 463 -15.54 9.96 4.13
C VAL A 463 -16.00 11.42 4.31
N GLY A 464 -15.81 12.25 3.29
CA GLY A 464 -16.16 13.67 3.29
C GLY A 464 -17.62 13.97 2.88
N THR A 465 -18.25 13.09 2.10
CA THR A 465 -19.66 13.26 1.72
C THR A 465 -20.58 13.00 2.91
N LYS A 466 -21.51 13.94 3.13
CA LYS A 466 -22.58 13.82 4.11
C LYS A 466 -23.85 13.40 3.39
N SER A 467 -24.71 12.61 4.04
CA SER A 467 -26.00 12.28 3.44
C SER A 467 -26.87 13.53 3.34
N THR A 468 -27.58 13.65 2.21
CA THR A 468 -28.59 14.69 1.99
C THR A 468 -29.83 14.49 2.86
N ILE A 469 -30.18 13.24 3.17
CA ILE A 469 -31.32 12.90 4.03
C ILE A 469 -30.82 12.64 5.45
N THR A 470 -31.14 13.55 6.36
CA THR A 470 -30.77 13.46 7.78
C THR A 470 -31.96 13.78 8.67
N ASP A 471 -31.91 13.30 9.91
CA ASP A 471 -32.90 13.68 10.91
C ASP A 471 -32.88 15.20 11.15
N PRO A 472 -34.06 15.82 11.35
CA PRO A 472 -34.14 17.22 11.73
C PRO A 472 -33.45 17.46 13.07
N LYS A 473 -32.82 18.63 13.24
CA LYS A 473 -32.11 19.00 14.49
C LYS A 473 -33.04 19.00 15.71
N GLU A 474 -34.29 19.40 15.49
CA GLU A 474 -35.36 19.43 16.48
C GLU A 474 -36.52 18.60 15.92
N PRO A 475 -36.53 17.28 16.17
CA PRO A 475 -37.58 16.41 15.66
C PRO A 475 -38.89 16.64 16.40
N VAL A 476 -39.98 16.59 15.65
CA VAL A 476 -41.33 16.52 16.22
C VAL A 476 -41.56 15.11 16.73
N ALA A 477 -42.03 14.97 17.98
CA ALA A 477 -42.38 13.68 18.54
C ALA A 477 -43.63 13.11 17.85
N MET A 478 -43.59 11.84 17.46
CA MET A 478 -44.73 11.15 16.89
C MET A 478 -45.53 10.47 18.03
N GLU A 479 -46.48 11.20 18.61
CA GLU A 479 -47.25 10.71 19.77
C GLU A 479 -48.36 9.72 19.36
N GLN A 480 -49.03 9.97 18.24
CA GLN A 480 -50.07 9.12 17.66
C GLN A 480 -49.97 9.17 16.13
N CYS A 481 -50.11 8.00 15.48
CA CYS A 481 -50.13 7.89 14.03
C CYS A 481 -51.45 7.23 13.59
N GLU A 482 -52.29 8.03 12.95
CA GLU A 482 -53.55 7.58 12.33
C GLU A 482 -53.26 7.05 10.92
N GLY A 483 -52.28 7.64 10.22
CA GLY A 483 -51.79 7.19 8.93
C GLY A 483 -52.32 7.99 7.74
N VAL A 484 -52.84 9.20 7.95
CA VAL A 484 -53.30 10.08 6.86
C VAL A 484 -52.09 10.64 6.12
N ILE A 485 -51.98 10.33 4.83
CA ILE A 485 -50.90 10.82 3.97
C ILE A 485 -51.48 11.84 2.99
N ALA A 486 -50.92 13.05 2.96
CA ALA A 486 -51.31 14.07 1.99
C ALA A 486 -50.10 14.60 1.21
N PHE A 487 -50.27 14.72 -0.10
CA PHE A 487 -49.34 15.40 -1.01
C PHE A 487 -49.93 16.76 -1.33
N HIS A 488 -49.16 17.83 -1.12
CA HIS A 488 -49.56 19.21 -1.39
C HIS A 488 -48.66 19.82 -2.46
N HIS A 489 -49.17 19.90 -3.69
CA HIS A 489 -48.48 20.48 -4.86
C HIS A 489 -47.02 19.99 -5.00
N VAL A 490 -46.82 18.69 -4.87
CA VAL A 490 -45.49 18.09 -4.80
C VAL A 490 -44.83 18.09 -6.18
N ASN A 491 -43.62 18.62 -6.22
CA ASN A 491 -42.71 18.54 -7.35
C ASN A 491 -41.47 17.75 -6.94
N PHE A 492 -40.96 16.90 -7.84
CA PHE A 492 -39.74 16.15 -7.59
C PHE A 492 -38.89 16.00 -8.84
N ARG A 493 -37.58 16.20 -8.64
CA ARG A 493 -36.55 16.02 -9.65
C ARG A 493 -35.36 15.29 -9.05
N TYR A 494 -34.90 14.24 -9.72
CA TYR A 494 -33.67 13.56 -9.31
C TYR A 494 -32.46 14.50 -9.40
N PRO A 495 -31.47 14.37 -8.51
CA PRO A 495 -30.25 15.16 -8.57
C PRO A 495 -29.59 15.10 -9.96
N GLY A 496 -29.38 16.27 -10.59
CA GLY A 496 -28.76 16.37 -11.92
C GLY A 496 -29.71 16.23 -13.11
N ALA A 497 -31.00 15.93 -12.91
CA ALA A 497 -32.00 16.00 -13.97
C ALA A 497 -32.38 17.46 -14.27
N THR A 498 -32.77 17.74 -15.52
CA THR A 498 -33.24 19.06 -15.97
C THR A 498 -34.74 19.23 -15.76
N GLU A 499 -35.50 18.14 -15.94
CA GLU A 499 -36.96 18.12 -15.89
C GLU A 499 -37.46 17.38 -14.64
N ASP A 500 -38.63 17.80 -14.16
CA ASP A 500 -39.29 17.19 -13.01
C ASP A 500 -39.90 15.85 -13.43
N VAL A 501 -39.64 14.80 -12.64
CA VAL A 501 -40.26 13.48 -12.83
C VAL A 501 -41.68 13.46 -12.26
N LEU A 502 -41.94 14.29 -11.26
CA LEU A 502 -43.27 14.51 -10.70
C LEU A 502 -43.52 16.01 -10.66
N SER A 503 -44.66 16.44 -11.18
CA SER A 503 -45.06 17.84 -11.27
C SER A 503 -46.45 18.01 -10.68
N ASP A 504 -46.58 18.93 -9.73
CA ASP A 504 -47.83 19.37 -9.14
C ASP A 504 -48.74 18.24 -8.64
N ILE A 505 -48.17 17.28 -7.91
CA ILE A 505 -48.92 16.14 -7.38
C ILE A 505 -49.70 16.54 -6.12
N ASP A 506 -51.02 16.40 -6.16
CA ASP A 506 -51.93 16.73 -5.05
C ASP A 506 -52.99 15.63 -4.81
N PHE A 507 -52.94 14.99 -3.65
CA PHE A 507 -53.96 14.03 -3.20
C PHE A 507 -53.85 13.70 -1.71
N VAL A 508 -54.87 13.01 -1.18
CA VAL A 508 -54.91 12.52 0.20
C VAL A 508 -55.27 11.03 0.18
N ALA A 509 -54.51 10.23 0.91
CA ALA A 509 -54.76 8.82 1.21
C ALA A 509 -55.11 8.69 2.69
N GLU A 510 -56.25 8.05 2.97
CA GLU A 510 -56.86 8.03 4.31
C GLU A 510 -56.85 6.61 4.91
N PRO A 511 -56.82 6.48 6.24
CA PRO A 511 -56.92 5.20 6.92
C PRO A 511 -58.19 4.44 6.56
N GLY A 512 -58.07 3.13 6.35
CA GLY A 512 -59.16 2.25 5.94
C GLY A 512 -59.53 2.35 4.46
N LYS A 513 -58.85 3.21 3.69
CA LYS A 513 -59.05 3.34 2.24
C LYS A 513 -57.83 2.85 1.46
N THR A 514 -58.10 2.34 0.27
CA THR A 514 -57.09 1.97 -0.71
C THR A 514 -56.95 3.05 -1.78
N THR A 515 -55.79 3.68 -1.83
CA THR A 515 -55.39 4.58 -2.92
C THR A 515 -54.53 3.84 -3.93
N ALA A 516 -55.06 3.60 -5.11
CA ALA A 516 -54.36 2.99 -6.22
C ALA A 516 -53.70 4.02 -7.14
N ILE A 517 -52.55 3.68 -7.72
CA ILE A 517 -51.83 4.50 -8.69
C ILE A 517 -51.59 3.68 -9.95
N ILE A 518 -52.04 4.19 -11.10
CA ILE A 518 -51.89 3.55 -12.41
C ILE A 518 -51.38 4.53 -13.45
N GLY A 519 -50.70 4.03 -14.47
CA GLY A 519 -50.15 4.84 -15.56
C GLY A 519 -49.10 4.08 -16.36
N SER A 520 -48.65 4.67 -17.45
CA SER A 520 -47.63 4.11 -18.34
C SER A 520 -46.28 3.86 -17.65
N THR A 521 -45.48 2.92 -18.15
CA THR A 521 -44.12 2.71 -17.62
C THR A 521 -43.29 3.98 -17.76
N GLY A 522 -42.60 4.40 -16.70
CA GLY A 522 -41.77 5.60 -16.69
C GLY A 522 -42.46 6.90 -16.27
N CYS A 523 -43.79 6.93 -16.07
CA CYS A 523 -44.50 8.16 -15.68
C CYS A 523 -44.28 8.64 -14.23
N GLY A 524 -43.41 7.98 -13.45
CA GLY A 524 -43.05 8.41 -12.09
C GLY A 524 -43.71 7.66 -10.93
N LYS A 525 -44.49 6.60 -11.16
CA LYS A 525 -45.21 5.86 -10.09
C LYS A 525 -44.31 5.38 -8.94
N SER A 526 -43.22 4.68 -9.26
CA SER A 526 -42.27 4.21 -8.23
C SER A 526 -41.55 5.37 -7.55
N THR A 527 -41.29 6.47 -8.27
CA THR A 527 -40.75 7.71 -7.70
C THR A 527 -41.70 8.28 -6.64
N LEU A 528 -43.00 8.34 -6.94
CA LEU A 528 -44.02 8.86 -6.02
C LEU A 528 -44.01 8.11 -4.69
N VAL A 529 -44.05 6.78 -4.73
CA VAL A 529 -44.07 5.97 -3.50
C VAL A 529 -42.72 5.93 -2.79
N ASN A 530 -41.60 6.14 -3.48
CA ASN A 530 -40.28 6.25 -2.86
C ASN A 530 -40.10 7.53 -2.02
N LEU A 531 -40.94 8.56 -2.22
CA LEU A 531 -40.92 9.78 -1.41
C LEU A 531 -41.52 9.54 -0.01
N LEU A 532 -42.43 8.57 0.15
CA LEU A 532 -43.09 8.26 1.42
C LEU A 532 -42.13 7.83 2.55
N PRO A 533 -41.24 6.83 2.36
CA PRO A 533 -40.22 6.49 3.35
C PRO A 533 -39.04 7.48 3.40
N ARG A 534 -39.17 8.61 2.68
CA ARG A 534 -38.17 9.67 2.56
C ARG A 534 -36.83 9.14 2.05
N PHE A 535 -36.85 8.37 0.96
CA PHE A 535 -35.62 8.00 0.25
C PHE A 535 -35.03 9.18 -0.55
N TYR A 536 -35.90 10.11 -0.93
CA TYR A 536 -35.56 11.41 -1.48
C TYR A 536 -36.47 12.47 -0.84
N ASP A 537 -35.98 13.71 -0.75
CA ASP A 537 -36.80 14.87 -0.38
C ASP A 537 -37.41 15.51 -1.63
N VAL A 538 -38.63 16.04 -1.49
CA VAL A 538 -39.33 16.77 -2.56
C VAL A 538 -38.59 18.05 -2.93
N THR A 539 -38.63 18.43 -4.21
CA THR A 539 -38.00 19.68 -4.70
C THR A 539 -38.93 20.88 -4.58
N GLY A 540 -40.24 20.65 -4.53
CA GLY A 540 -41.26 21.65 -4.25
C GLY A 540 -42.50 21.01 -3.60
N GLY A 541 -43.30 21.81 -2.90
CA GLY A 541 -44.43 21.32 -2.12
C GLY A 541 -44.03 20.61 -0.82
N GLU A 542 -44.95 19.84 -0.26
CA GLU A 542 -44.73 19.05 0.94
C GLU A 542 -45.57 17.76 0.96
N ILE A 543 -45.07 16.75 1.68
CA ILE A 543 -45.79 15.52 1.97
C ILE A 543 -46.00 15.51 3.49
N THR A 544 -47.24 15.35 3.94
CA THR A 544 -47.57 15.33 5.36
C THR A 544 -48.07 13.95 5.79
N LEU A 545 -47.69 13.57 7.01
CA LEU A 545 -48.25 12.45 7.76
C LEU A 545 -48.99 13.02 8.96
N ASP A 546 -50.30 12.79 9.00
CA ASP A 546 -51.21 13.30 10.03
C ASP A 546 -51.10 14.83 10.18
N GLY A 547 -50.98 15.54 9.04
CA GLY A 547 -50.88 16.99 8.96
C GLY A 547 -49.50 17.59 9.24
N THR A 548 -48.51 16.76 9.63
CA THR A 548 -47.13 17.21 9.85
C THR A 548 -46.24 16.77 8.69
N ASP A 549 -45.47 17.70 8.13
CA ASP A 549 -44.50 17.41 7.08
C ASP A 549 -43.52 16.30 7.50
N ILE A 550 -43.39 15.26 6.66
CA ILE A 550 -42.52 14.10 6.91
C ILE A 550 -41.04 14.47 7.15
N ARG A 551 -40.61 15.65 6.69
CA ARG A 551 -39.26 16.19 6.91
C ARG A 551 -38.99 16.58 8.37
N LYS A 552 -40.03 16.73 9.19
CA LYS A 552 -39.96 17.13 10.61
C LYS A 552 -39.89 15.95 11.58
N TYR A 553 -40.13 14.73 11.11
CA TYR A 553 -39.96 13.51 11.91
C TYR A 553 -38.54 12.95 11.81
N THR A 554 -38.15 12.14 12.79
CA THR A 554 -36.97 11.28 12.62
C THR A 554 -37.28 10.23 11.55
N LEU A 555 -36.24 9.80 10.81
CA LEU A 555 -36.36 8.75 9.81
C LEU A 555 -36.77 7.41 10.43
N GLN A 556 -36.36 7.16 11.67
CA GLN A 556 -36.76 5.96 12.41
C GLN A 556 -38.27 5.97 12.65
N ASP A 557 -38.81 7.04 13.25
CA ASP A 557 -40.24 7.13 13.59
C ASP A 557 -41.12 7.10 12.33
N LEU A 558 -40.71 7.82 11.28
CA LEU A 558 -41.42 7.82 10.00
C LEU A 558 -41.47 6.42 9.38
N ARG A 559 -40.31 5.74 9.30
CA ARG A 559 -40.22 4.44 8.62
C ARG A 559 -40.81 3.32 9.46
N GLU A 560 -40.90 3.48 10.78
CA GLU A 560 -41.55 2.49 11.66
C GLU A 560 -43.01 2.29 11.31
N HIS A 561 -43.71 3.35 10.92
CA HIS A 561 -45.14 3.31 10.59
C HIS A 561 -45.43 2.95 9.12
N ILE A 562 -44.40 2.72 8.30
CA ILE A 562 -44.53 2.41 6.86
C ILE A 562 -44.03 1.00 6.56
N GLY A 563 -44.92 0.15 6.03
CA GLY A 563 -44.57 -1.12 5.41
C GLY A 563 -44.39 -0.96 3.91
N PHE A 564 -43.14 -0.83 3.48
CA PHE A 564 -42.81 -0.63 2.07
C PHE A 564 -42.40 -1.95 1.38
N VAL A 565 -43.08 -2.28 0.29
CA VAL A 565 -42.73 -3.41 -0.59
C VAL A 565 -42.32 -2.87 -1.96
N PRO A 566 -41.04 -2.99 -2.35
CA PRO A 566 -40.55 -2.50 -3.64
C PRO A 566 -41.00 -3.39 -4.81
N GLN A 567 -40.99 -2.83 -6.02
CA GLN A 567 -41.29 -3.55 -7.27
C GLN A 567 -40.49 -4.84 -7.45
N LYS A 568 -39.23 -4.86 -7.04
CA LYS A 568 -38.41 -6.08 -7.01
C LYS A 568 -38.18 -6.47 -5.57
N GLY A 569 -38.79 -7.59 -5.14
CA GLY A 569 -38.50 -8.18 -3.84
C GLY A 569 -37.01 -8.49 -3.69
N VAL A 570 -36.40 -8.03 -2.59
CA VAL A 570 -35.02 -8.34 -2.22
C VAL A 570 -35.02 -9.02 -0.86
N LEU A 571 -34.32 -10.17 -0.80
CA LEU A 571 -34.12 -10.95 0.40
C LEU A 571 -32.63 -10.99 0.78
N PHE A 572 -32.36 -11.11 2.06
CA PHE A 572 -31.03 -11.21 2.63
C PHE A 572 -30.65 -12.68 2.87
N SER A 573 -29.35 -12.96 2.84
CA SER A 573 -28.84 -14.29 3.21
C SER A 573 -29.22 -14.61 4.66
N GLY A 574 -29.74 -15.80 4.93
CA GLY A 574 -30.25 -16.20 6.24
C GLY A 574 -31.31 -17.30 6.10
N THR A 575 -32.36 -17.25 6.91
CA THR A 575 -33.52 -18.14 6.80
C THR A 575 -34.75 -17.39 6.31
N ILE A 576 -35.83 -18.12 6.01
CA ILE A 576 -37.13 -17.49 5.73
C ILE A 576 -37.59 -16.71 6.96
N ALA A 577 -37.52 -17.31 8.15
CA ALA A 577 -37.87 -16.67 9.42
C ALA A 577 -37.09 -15.38 9.65
N SER A 578 -35.76 -15.38 9.46
CA SER A 578 -34.94 -14.19 9.66
C SER A 578 -35.25 -13.08 8.67
N ASN A 579 -35.67 -13.41 7.44
CA ASN A 579 -36.10 -12.42 6.46
C ASN A 579 -37.45 -11.79 6.82
N LEU A 580 -38.41 -12.58 7.33
CA LEU A 580 -39.71 -12.06 7.74
C LEU A 580 -39.59 -11.18 8.99
N ARG A 581 -38.74 -11.58 9.95
CA ARG A 581 -38.42 -10.80 11.15
C ARG A 581 -37.58 -9.55 10.90
N PHE A 582 -37.00 -9.40 9.72
CA PHE A 582 -36.19 -8.22 9.40
C PHE A 582 -36.97 -6.90 9.54
N GLY A 583 -38.30 -6.93 9.35
CA GLY A 583 -39.16 -5.76 9.56
C GLY A 583 -39.74 -5.63 10.97
N ALA A 584 -39.60 -6.65 11.82
CA ALA A 584 -40.10 -6.72 13.19
C ALA A 584 -39.31 -7.79 13.96
N GLU A 585 -38.19 -7.38 14.57
CA GLU A 585 -37.26 -8.32 15.22
C GLU A 585 -37.94 -9.10 16.36
N ASP A 586 -38.85 -8.44 17.08
CA ASP A 586 -39.59 -9.00 18.22
C ASP A 586 -40.87 -9.77 17.82
N ALA A 587 -41.14 -9.94 16.51
CA ALA A 587 -42.31 -10.66 16.05
C ALA A 587 -42.27 -12.14 16.47
N SER A 588 -43.32 -12.57 17.17
CA SER A 588 -43.54 -13.96 17.58
C SER A 588 -43.66 -14.90 16.38
N ASP A 589 -43.37 -16.19 16.56
CA ASP A 589 -43.55 -17.19 15.49
C ASP A 589 -44.97 -17.19 14.92
N GLU A 590 -45.97 -16.90 15.75
CA GLU A 590 -47.37 -16.83 15.33
C GLU A 590 -47.64 -15.64 14.41
N GLN A 591 -47.10 -14.47 14.73
CA GLN A 591 -47.19 -13.29 13.85
C GLN A 591 -46.46 -13.52 12.51
N ILE A 592 -45.34 -14.25 12.53
CA ILE A 592 -44.60 -14.59 11.32
C ILE A 592 -45.39 -15.59 10.45
N ARG A 593 -46.07 -16.57 11.07
CA ARG A 593 -46.97 -17.48 10.36
C ARG A 593 -48.19 -16.77 9.79
N GLU A 594 -48.84 -15.92 10.57
CA GLU A 594 -49.97 -15.10 10.13
C GLU A 594 -49.58 -14.25 8.91
N ALA A 595 -48.43 -13.57 8.99
CA ALA A 595 -47.92 -12.75 7.88
C ALA A 595 -47.61 -13.59 6.63
N ALA A 596 -47.06 -14.79 6.79
CA ALA A 596 -46.80 -15.72 5.70
C ALA A 596 -48.12 -16.25 5.08
N GLU A 597 -49.13 -16.51 5.90
CA GLU A 597 -50.46 -16.97 5.45
C GLU A 597 -51.18 -15.88 4.66
N ILE A 598 -51.22 -14.65 5.17
CA ILE A 598 -51.80 -13.50 4.45
C ILE A 598 -51.08 -13.30 3.11
N ALA A 599 -49.75 -13.36 3.10
CA ALA A 599 -48.95 -13.24 1.89
C ALA A 599 -49.02 -14.48 0.96
N GLN A 600 -49.83 -15.48 1.30
CA GLN A 600 -49.98 -16.74 0.56
C GLN A 600 -48.64 -17.49 0.39
N ALA A 601 -47.72 -17.36 1.34
CA ALA A 601 -46.38 -17.97 1.31
C ALA A 601 -46.34 -19.37 1.96
N THR A 602 -47.30 -19.70 2.83
CA THR A 602 -47.30 -20.92 3.66
C THR A 602 -47.14 -22.20 2.85
N GLU A 603 -47.87 -22.36 1.74
CA GLU A 603 -47.82 -23.58 0.91
C GLU A 603 -46.39 -23.95 0.47
N PHE A 604 -45.60 -22.96 0.03
CA PHE A 604 -44.24 -23.25 -0.43
C PHE A 604 -43.26 -23.35 0.74
N ILE A 605 -43.49 -22.65 1.84
CA ILE A 605 -42.67 -22.76 3.05
C ILE A 605 -42.79 -24.17 3.60
N ASP A 606 -44.01 -24.68 3.75
CA ASP A 606 -44.29 -26.03 4.26
C ASP A 606 -43.80 -27.13 3.30
N SER A 607 -43.69 -26.82 2.00
CA SER A 607 -43.10 -27.75 1.03
C SER A 607 -41.59 -27.98 1.22
N LYS A 608 -40.90 -27.08 1.95
CA LYS A 608 -39.46 -27.19 2.21
C LYS A 608 -39.20 -28.05 3.45
N GLN A 609 -38.13 -28.84 3.39
CA GLN A 609 -37.74 -29.75 4.47
C GLN A 609 -37.56 -29.06 5.83
N ASP A 610 -37.01 -27.84 5.83
CA ASP A 610 -36.73 -27.07 7.05
C ASP A 610 -37.79 -25.97 7.31
N GLY A 611 -38.89 -25.94 6.55
CA GLY A 611 -39.94 -24.94 6.72
C GLY A 611 -39.41 -23.51 6.75
N TYR A 612 -39.73 -22.78 7.81
CA TYR A 612 -39.28 -21.40 8.07
C TYR A 612 -37.77 -21.26 8.30
N GLU A 613 -37.07 -22.32 8.68
CA GLU A 613 -35.61 -22.33 8.87
C GLU A 613 -34.85 -22.61 7.56
N SER A 614 -35.57 -22.79 6.46
CA SER A 614 -34.96 -22.99 5.15
C SER A 614 -34.08 -21.82 4.74
N ALA A 615 -32.89 -22.14 4.25
CA ALA A 615 -31.90 -21.15 3.85
C ALA A 615 -32.36 -20.31 2.65
N ILE A 616 -32.13 -19.00 2.74
CA ILE A 616 -32.25 -18.03 1.65
C ILE A 616 -30.85 -17.60 1.24
N ALA A 617 -30.54 -17.74 -0.05
CA ALA A 617 -29.27 -17.30 -0.63
C ALA A 617 -29.28 -15.77 -0.83
N GLN A 618 -28.09 -15.18 -1.04
CA GLN A 618 -27.95 -13.73 -1.26
C GLN A 618 -28.88 -13.24 -2.37
N GLY A 619 -29.70 -12.23 -2.07
CA GLY A 619 -30.68 -11.68 -3.00
C GLY A 619 -31.84 -12.61 -3.33
N GLY A 620 -31.98 -13.75 -2.63
CA GLY A 620 -33.01 -14.77 -2.87
C GLY A 620 -32.85 -15.50 -4.21
N SER A 621 -31.62 -15.84 -4.61
CA SER A 621 -31.37 -16.53 -5.89
C SER A 621 -31.89 -17.98 -5.95
N ASN A 622 -32.19 -18.58 -4.80
CA ASN A 622 -32.68 -19.95 -4.65
C ASN A 622 -34.21 -20.06 -4.49
N VAL A 623 -34.96 -18.97 -4.73
CA VAL A 623 -36.43 -18.93 -4.74
C VAL A 623 -36.95 -18.27 -6.02
N SER A 624 -38.17 -18.62 -6.45
CA SER A 624 -38.77 -18.02 -7.64
C SER A 624 -39.11 -16.54 -7.43
N GLY A 625 -39.32 -15.81 -8.53
CA GLY A 625 -39.71 -14.38 -8.46
C GLY A 625 -40.99 -14.16 -7.64
N GLY A 626 -42.04 -14.94 -7.88
CA GLY A 626 -43.28 -14.86 -7.12
C GLY A 626 -43.13 -15.26 -5.65
N GLN A 627 -42.30 -16.27 -5.33
CA GLN A 627 -41.98 -16.61 -3.93
C GLN A 627 -41.23 -15.47 -3.23
N LYS A 628 -40.25 -14.87 -3.90
CA LYS A 628 -39.49 -13.74 -3.39
C LYS A 628 -40.38 -12.55 -3.07
N GLN A 629 -41.35 -12.27 -3.94
CA GLN A 629 -42.30 -11.18 -3.76
C GLN A 629 -43.26 -11.46 -2.60
N ARG A 630 -43.81 -12.68 -2.50
CA ARG A 630 -44.64 -13.10 -1.35
C ARG A 630 -43.91 -12.96 -0.01
N LEU A 631 -42.63 -13.36 0.05
CA LEU A 631 -41.82 -13.19 1.25
C LEU A 631 -41.55 -11.72 1.59
N ALA A 632 -41.35 -10.86 0.57
CA ALA A 632 -41.20 -9.42 0.79
C ALA A 632 -42.51 -8.77 1.30
N ILE A 633 -43.66 -9.22 0.81
CA ILE A 633 -44.98 -8.81 1.30
C ILE A 633 -45.19 -9.29 2.74
N ALA A 634 -44.90 -10.56 3.05
CA ALA A 634 -44.97 -11.10 4.40
C ALA A 634 -44.11 -10.29 5.39
N ARG A 635 -42.89 -9.88 4.99
CA ARG A 635 -42.02 -9.01 5.79
C ARG A 635 -42.65 -7.66 6.11
N ALA A 636 -43.37 -7.05 5.17
CA ALA A 636 -44.08 -5.78 5.42
C ALA A 636 -45.32 -5.98 6.29
N ILE A 637 -46.03 -7.11 6.16
CA ILE A 637 -47.18 -7.44 7.01
C ILE A 637 -46.75 -7.72 8.44
N ALA A 638 -45.67 -8.47 8.63
CA ALA A 638 -45.14 -8.81 9.96
C ALA A 638 -44.78 -7.57 10.79
N LYS A 639 -44.47 -6.44 10.13
CA LYS A 639 -44.22 -5.15 10.76
C LYS A 639 -45.46 -4.52 11.40
N ASN A 640 -46.66 -4.88 10.95
CA ASN A 640 -47.93 -4.29 11.38
C ASN A 640 -47.95 -2.73 11.35
N PRO A 641 -47.57 -2.10 10.21
CA PRO A 641 -47.51 -0.65 10.03
C PRO A 641 -48.90 0.01 9.96
N LYS A 642 -48.94 1.34 10.06
CA LYS A 642 -50.15 2.15 9.82
C LYS A 642 -50.38 2.46 8.35
N ILE A 643 -49.32 2.41 7.54
CA ILE A 643 -49.34 2.70 6.12
C ILE A 643 -48.68 1.54 5.38
N TYR A 644 -49.42 0.91 4.47
CA TYR A 644 -48.89 -0.09 3.56
C TYR A 644 -48.65 0.51 2.18
N VAL A 645 -47.46 0.30 1.63
CA VAL A 645 -47.07 0.81 0.32
C VAL A 645 -46.57 -0.36 -0.53
N PHE A 646 -47.32 -0.68 -1.57
CA PHE A 646 -47.01 -1.76 -2.51
C PHE A 646 -46.64 -1.17 -3.87
N ASP A 647 -45.35 -1.11 -4.19
CA ASP A 647 -44.87 -0.67 -5.50
C ASP A 647 -44.94 -1.86 -6.47
N ASP A 648 -46.02 -2.01 -7.23
CA ASP A 648 -46.18 -3.03 -8.28
C ASP A 648 -45.89 -4.47 -7.82
N SER A 649 -46.12 -4.72 -6.53
CA SER A 649 -45.69 -5.94 -5.85
C SER A 649 -46.55 -7.16 -6.13
N PHE A 650 -47.73 -6.99 -6.71
CA PHE A 650 -48.63 -8.11 -7.05
C PHE A 650 -48.41 -8.63 -8.48
N SER A 651 -47.68 -7.89 -9.32
CA SER A 651 -47.47 -8.21 -10.74
C SER A 651 -46.72 -9.52 -10.97
N ALA A 652 -45.82 -9.89 -10.04
CA ALA A 652 -45.06 -11.13 -10.08
C ALA A 652 -45.85 -12.39 -9.65
N LEU A 653 -47.10 -12.21 -9.22
CA LEU A 653 -48.00 -13.28 -8.78
C LEU A 653 -48.96 -13.67 -9.89
N ASP A 654 -49.33 -14.96 -9.93
CA ASP A 654 -50.44 -15.42 -10.76
C ASP A 654 -51.76 -14.80 -10.27
N MET A 655 -52.74 -14.67 -11.18
CA MET A 655 -54.02 -14.00 -10.91
C MET A 655 -54.77 -14.57 -9.71
N LYS A 656 -54.70 -15.90 -9.49
CA LYS A 656 -55.42 -16.55 -8.39
C LYS A 656 -54.76 -16.24 -7.06
N THR A 657 -53.43 -16.33 -6.99
CA THR A 657 -52.66 -16.00 -5.79
C THR A 657 -52.76 -14.51 -5.46
N ASP A 658 -52.70 -13.61 -6.45
CA ASP A 658 -52.93 -12.16 -6.28
C ASP A 658 -54.31 -11.90 -5.63
N ALA A 659 -55.38 -12.43 -6.23
CA ALA A 659 -56.73 -12.25 -5.72
C ALA A 659 -56.91 -12.82 -4.30
N ALA A 660 -56.34 -13.99 -4.01
CA ALA A 660 -56.38 -14.59 -2.69
C ALA A 660 -55.62 -13.75 -1.64
N LEU A 661 -54.42 -13.27 -1.99
CA LEU A 661 -53.61 -12.43 -1.13
C LEU A 661 -54.32 -11.11 -0.82
N ARG A 662 -54.87 -10.41 -1.83
CA ARG A 662 -55.58 -9.15 -1.61
C ARG A 662 -56.79 -9.32 -0.69
N ARG A 663 -57.58 -10.38 -0.86
CA ARG A 663 -58.70 -10.69 0.05
C ARG A 663 -58.24 -10.97 1.47
N ALA A 664 -57.13 -11.70 1.65
CA ALA A 664 -56.57 -11.95 2.97
C ALA A 664 -56.02 -10.65 3.61
N LEU A 665 -55.49 -9.74 2.79
CA LEU A 665 -54.92 -8.48 3.23
C LEU A 665 -55.98 -7.50 3.73
N GLU A 666 -57.17 -7.46 3.11
CA GLU A 666 -58.29 -6.58 3.47
C GLU A 666 -58.61 -6.59 4.98
N THR A 667 -58.60 -7.78 5.60
CA THR A 667 -58.87 -7.94 7.04
C THR A 667 -57.79 -7.29 7.91
N LYS A 668 -56.52 -7.32 7.46
CA LYS A 668 -55.41 -6.71 8.21
C LYS A 668 -55.34 -5.19 8.00
N THR A 669 -55.87 -4.71 6.87
CA THR A 669 -55.74 -3.31 6.47
C THR A 669 -56.95 -2.43 6.77
N GLU A 670 -57.99 -2.95 7.43
CA GLU A 670 -59.27 -2.28 7.68
C GLU A 670 -59.14 -0.89 8.34
N HIS A 671 -58.09 -0.66 9.13
CA HIS A 671 -57.82 0.62 9.82
C HIS A 671 -56.46 1.21 9.46
N THR A 672 -55.95 0.89 8.27
CA THR A 672 -54.63 1.34 7.80
C THR A 672 -54.76 2.00 6.43
N THR A 673 -53.83 2.88 6.10
CA THR A 673 -53.78 3.49 4.77
C THR A 673 -53.07 2.56 3.81
N VAL A 674 -53.70 2.21 2.69
CA VAL A 674 -53.12 1.30 1.69
C VAL A 674 -52.86 2.04 0.39
N ILE A 675 -51.60 2.09 -0.04
CA ILE A 675 -51.18 2.69 -1.31
C ILE A 675 -50.66 1.59 -2.22
N ILE A 676 -51.31 1.39 -3.37
CA ILE A 676 -50.96 0.34 -4.33
C ILE A 676 -50.61 0.96 -5.67
N VAL A 677 -49.36 0.80 -6.10
CA VAL A 677 -48.99 1.00 -7.50
C VAL A 677 -49.31 -0.30 -8.24
N ALA A 678 -50.06 -0.21 -9.32
CA ALA A 678 -50.35 -1.38 -10.15
C ALA A 678 -50.21 -1.07 -11.64
N GLN A 679 -49.83 -2.10 -12.39
CA GLN A 679 -49.92 -2.08 -13.85
C GLN A 679 -51.24 -2.66 -14.36
N ARG A 680 -51.91 -3.53 -13.58
CA ARG A 680 -53.13 -4.24 -13.97
C ARG A 680 -54.38 -3.56 -13.41
N ILE A 681 -55.39 -3.30 -14.23
CA ILE A 681 -56.68 -2.75 -13.77
C ILE A 681 -57.34 -3.68 -12.76
N SER A 682 -57.27 -5.00 -12.96
CA SER A 682 -57.85 -5.99 -12.02
C SER A 682 -57.29 -5.89 -10.59
N THR A 683 -56.09 -5.33 -10.42
CA THR A 683 -55.47 -5.10 -9.11
C THR A 683 -56.08 -3.91 -8.37
N ILE A 684 -56.61 -2.93 -9.10
CA ILE A 684 -57.06 -1.63 -8.57
C ILE A 684 -58.55 -1.36 -8.75
N LEU A 685 -59.28 -2.30 -9.35
CA LEU A 685 -60.70 -2.20 -9.68
C LEU A 685 -61.57 -1.78 -8.48
N HIS A 686 -61.23 -2.29 -7.30
CA HIS A 686 -61.96 -2.08 -6.06
C HIS A 686 -61.32 -1.03 -5.14
N ALA A 687 -60.36 -0.24 -5.63
CA ALA A 687 -59.75 0.81 -4.83
C ALA A 687 -60.74 1.96 -4.62
N ASP A 688 -60.78 2.51 -3.40
CA ASP A 688 -61.62 3.66 -3.04
C ASP A 688 -61.24 4.93 -3.80
N GLN A 689 -59.96 5.05 -4.16
CA GLN A 689 -59.44 6.14 -4.97
C GLN A 689 -58.39 5.60 -5.94
N ILE A 690 -58.49 5.97 -7.22
CA ILE A 690 -57.50 5.67 -8.25
C ILE A 690 -56.91 6.98 -8.76
N LEU A 691 -55.58 7.06 -8.80
CA LEU A 691 -54.79 8.14 -9.34
C LEU A 691 -54.19 7.70 -10.68
N VAL A 692 -54.55 8.41 -11.74
CA VAL A 692 -54.04 8.17 -13.10
C VAL A 692 -52.86 9.12 -13.31
N LEU A 693 -51.66 8.55 -13.38
CA LEU A 693 -50.42 9.29 -13.53
C LEU A 693 -49.94 9.21 -14.99
N ASP A 694 -49.77 10.37 -15.62
CA ASP A 694 -49.26 10.50 -16.99
C ASP A 694 -48.24 11.64 -17.05
N ASP A 695 -47.07 11.39 -17.65
CA ASP A 695 -45.93 12.32 -17.69
C ASP A 695 -45.66 13.07 -16.37
N GLY A 696 -45.69 12.33 -15.25
CA GLY A 696 -45.40 12.88 -13.93
C GLY A 696 -46.50 13.74 -13.32
N LYS A 697 -47.70 13.77 -13.89
CA LYS A 697 -48.86 14.55 -13.41
C LYS A 697 -50.08 13.66 -13.17
N ILE A 698 -50.91 14.04 -12.20
CA ILE A 698 -52.22 13.39 -12.01
C ILE A 698 -53.18 13.93 -13.06
N VAL A 699 -53.53 13.10 -14.04
CA VAL A 699 -54.49 13.43 -15.12
C VAL A 699 -55.90 12.95 -14.84
N GLY A 700 -56.08 12.11 -13.82
CA GLY A 700 -57.37 11.61 -13.37
C GLY A 700 -57.33 11.18 -11.91
N LYS A 701 -58.42 11.46 -11.18
CA LYS A 701 -58.62 11.07 -9.77
C LYS A 701 -60.08 10.72 -9.56
N GLY A 702 -60.37 9.51 -9.11
CA GLY A 702 -61.74 9.03 -8.88
C GLY A 702 -61.81 7.53 -8.67
N THR A 703 -63.02 6.97 -8.72
CA THR A 703 -63.24 5.52 -8.71
C THR A 703 -63.09 4.92 -10.12
N HIS A 704 -63.08 3.58 -10.23
CA HIS A 704 -63.02 2.89 -11.51
C HIS A 704 -64.12 3.35 -12.49
N GLU A 705 -65.36 3.43 -12.00
CA GLU A 705 -66.52 3.83 -12.81
C GLU A 705 -66.42 5.29 -13.26
N GLU A 706 -65.98 6.19 -12.38
CA GLU A 706 -65.79 7.60 -12.72
C GLU A 706 -64.69 7.80 -13.76
N LEU A 707 -63.56 7.12 -13.62
CA LEU A 707 -62.41 7.29 -14.50
C LEU A 707 -62.60 6.66 -15.88
N LEU A 708 -63.41 5.60 -15.99
CA LEU A 708 -63.80 5.02 -17.27
C LEU A 708 -64.53 6.03 -18.17
N HIS A 709 -65.25 6.97 -17.58
CA HIS A 709 -66.00 7.99 -18.31
C HIS A 709 -65.26 9.33 -18.42
N ASN A 710 -64.49 9.69 -17.38
CA ASN A 710 -63.95 11.05 -17.24
C ASN A 710 -62.44 11.16 -17.47
N CYS A 711 -61.72 10.04 -17.72
CA CYS A 711 -60.28 10.05 -17.95
C CYS A 711 -59.90 9.19 -19.17
N GLU A 712 -59.57 9.84 -20.28
CA GLU A 712 -59.20 9.17 -21.53
C GLU A 712 -58.02 8.20 -21.34
N VAL A 713 -56.99 8.61 -20.59
CA VAL A 713 -55.81 7.76 -20.32
C VAL A 713 -56.21 6.48 -19.58
N TYR A 714 -57.10 6.59 -18.58
CA TYR A 714 -57.59 5.42 -17.86
C TYR A 714 -58.43 4.51 -18.75
N GLU A 715 -59.33 5.09 -19.53
CA GLU A 715 -60.16 4.35 -20.49
C GLU A 715 -59.31 3.57 -21.50
N GLN A 716 -58.26 4.19 -22.05
CA GLN A 716 -57.33 3.53 -22.97
C GLN A 716 -56.61 2.36 -22.29
N ILE A 717 -56.10 2.54 -21.06
CA ILE A 717 -55.48 1.46 -20.29
C ILE A 717 -56.49 0.34 -20.03
N ALA A 718 -57.73 0.68 -19.66
CA ALA A 718 -58.79 -0.28 -19.37
C ALA A 718 -59.16 -1.10 -20.61
N ARG A 719 -59.40 -0.45 -21.76
CA ARG A 719 -59.69 -1.11 -23.04
C ARG A 719 -58.56 -2.02 -23.52
N SER A 720 -57.32 -1.73 -23.14
CA SER A 720 -56.16 -2.56 -23.51
C SER A 720 -56.03 -3.84 -22.66
N GLN A 721 -56.63 -3.87 -21.47
CA GLN A 721 -56.45 -4.96 -20.50
C GLN A 721 -57.72 -5.76 -20.20
N LEU A 722 -58.89 -5.15 -20.32
CA LEU A 722 -60.18 -5.75 -20.01
C LEU A 722 -60.98 -6.01 -21.29
N SER A 723 -61.73 -7.10 -21.30
CA SER A 723 -62.68 -7.38 -22.37
C SER A 723 -63.85 -6.39 -22.35
N ALA A 724 -64.52 -6.19 -23.49
CA ALA A 724 -65.70 -5.32 -23.60
C ALA A 724 -66.79 -5.67 -22.56
N LYS A 725 -66.94 -6.96 -22.25
CA LYS A 725 -67.87 -7.48 -21.25
C LYS A 725 -67.47 -7.13 -19.82
N GLU A 726 -66.18 -7.07 -19.51
CA GLU A 726 -65.65 -6.66 -18.20
C GLU A 726 -65.68 -5.14 -18.01
N LEU A 727 -65.73 -4.37 -19.10
CA LEU A 727 -65.86 -2.90 -19.10
C LEU A 727 -67.31 -2.41 -18.98
N GLY A 728 -68.29 -3.33 -18.91
CA GLY A 728 -69.71 -2.96 -18.90
C GLY A 728 -70.21 -2.35 -20.21
N LEU A 729 -69.42 -2.44 -21.30
CA LEU A 729 -69.80 -1.97 -22.62
C LEU A 729 -70.61 -3.07 -23.32
N SER A 730 -71.87 -2.78 -23.66
CA SER A 730 -72.66 -3.66 -24.53
C SER A 730 -71.94 -3.85 -25.86
N GLU A 731 -71.79 -5.09 -26.32
CA GLU A 731 -71.30 -5.38 -27.67
C GLU A 731 -72.16 -4.62 -28.69
N GLU A 732 -71.66 -3.48 -29.19
CA GLU A 732 -72.18 -2.94 -30.44
C GLU A 732 -71.76 -3.90 -31.54
N VAL A 733 -72.68 -4.82 -31.84
CA VAL A 733 -72.67 -5.62 -33.06
C VAL A 733 -72.61 -4.66 -34.23
N LYS A 734 -71.46 -4.62 -34.92
CA LYS A 734 -71.36 -4.11 -36.29
C LYS A 734 -71.38 -5.27 -37.26
#